data_AF-W4SCX0-F1
#
_entry.id   AF-W4SCX0-F1
#
_cell.length_a   1.000
_cell.length_b   1.000
_cell.length_c   1.000
_cell.angle_alpha   90.00
_cell.angle_beta   90.00
_cell.angle_gamma   90.00
#
_symmetry.space_group_name_H-M   'P 1'
#
loop_
_entity.id
_entity.type
_entity.pdbx_description
1 polymer ?
#
loop_
_entity_poly.entity_id
_entity_poly.type
_entity_poly.pdbx_seq_one_letter_code
_entity_poly.pdbx_strand_id
1 'polypeptide(L)'
;MTMPVRARWQTLPRLVRWPLLAFLVVYASYLLLGNLLLNTPLGPATLNRKPDRFTMHWGPAVTWWPGRLTLWKVELQGRSSRTRWNVSAQRMSGQVRLLPLLHRQLLVPELHAHGVRGGMQAAVPTAGTVATPAPATAPDTQVVAAPPADAAGTPPPTTAQDKPPTRNPDVAAGTPPPARTTGAAARVPPSSGVANTAGAPAGPASTAPAWTLQFDRIVADQVQAVTLRQLRIEGDGQLQLGLFKQLRGGPMEVFPSRARFDNARMRWGDSEVLRNGQLRIEASIARHAPEQARGLAMLQLADAQVSVHGDTAALDVVRNAQGRHTLATRAGTGRADGQLRWIRGALQPGSQLQWRAPLHDSTRTPAALLGALAAQLQVDQDMRLQVSMPEPADAGLTLDADLRVQGRQLPLQSMRSLLPRTSGHARLHWQLSSLSWIPALFPDVDWLTLDGDGLVDADLRIDRGQLGAGSRLQVPHVRAHVGVMGHAIDGQASADLRVSADANGQLLPALALQMQQFSIAHSDAPTRPFVQGRDLRLDLQTRADARNLATLRDATRAHLVFANARVPDLRAYNRYLPQQQLRFDGGNGVLSGDLQIEPGGRIGKGGLRIGARAARLQFAGLALRGDVDADLRLQRGDLRAENFRLDASTIQLRNIGFTGPDGQRRDGWWARIVLEDTRMQWRQPVGVDGRVRIQVRDLAFLMALYARDRSIPNWMLRLVDAGQAQVTGRVHWQGDTVIVDRLQARNQRFQVDARLRLQGSQRSGSLLARWGMLSAAVGLRGQTPEWHLLRAPEWYQAQPDLLR
;
A
#
# COMPACT_ATOMS: atom_id res chain seq x y z
N MET A 1 10.80 -90.07 26.18
CA MET A 1 12.05 -89.34 26.46
C MET A 1 12.19 -88.17 25.50
N THR A 2 12.50 -86.97 25.99
CA THR A 2 12.70 -85.76 25.18
C THR A 2 14.15 -85.68 24.69
N MET A 3 14.39 -85.91 23.39
CA MET A 3 15.73 -85.76 22.81
C MET A 3 16.25 -84.32 22.98
N PRO A 4 17.50 -84.11 23.41
CA PRO A 4 18.07 -82.77 23.55
C PRO A 4 18.19 -82.09 22.18
N VAL A 5 18.01 -80.76 22.14
CA VAL A 5 17.95 -79.97 20.89
C VAL A 5 19.18 -80.20 19.99
N ARG A 6 20.37 -80.39 20.58
CA ARG A 6 21.62 -80.71 19.85
C ARG A 6 21.51 -81.97 18.99
N ALA A 7 20.78 -83.00 19.41
CA ALA A 7 20.62 -84.25 18.65
C ALA A 7 19.76 -84.06 17.39
N ARG A 8 18.67 -83.28 17.49
CA ARG A 8 17.80 -82.96 16.32
C ARG A 8 18.51 -82.08 15.29
N TRP A 9 19.49 -81.27 15.70
CA TRP A 9 20.37 -80.54 14.77
C TRP A 9 21.37 -81.46 14.04
N GLN A 10 21.60 -82.69 14.52
CA GLN A 10 22.55 -83.63 13.92
C GLN A 10 21.92 -84.56 12.86
N THR A 11 20.60 -84.54 12.64
CA THR A 11 19.93 -85.35 11.61
C THR A 11 19.62 -84.60 10.30
N LEU A 12 19.61 -83.26 10.29
CA LEU A 12 19.43 -82.45 9.07
C LEU A 12 20.59 -82.65 8.07
N PRO A 13 20.40 -82.67 6.75
CA PRO A 13 21.50 -82.74 5.78
C PRO A 13 22.41 -81.50 5.88
N ARG A 14 23.73 -81.68 5.69
CA ARG A 14 24.74 -80.59 5.81
C ARG A 14 24.39 -79.37 4.93
N LEU A 15 23.84 -79.61 3.74
CA LEU A 15 23.38 -78.61 2.78
C LEU A 15 22.31 -77.64 3.34
N VAL A 16 21.53 -78.06 4.33
CA VAL A 16 20.50 -77.21 4.97
C VAL A 16 21.02 -76.52 6.24
N ARG A 17 21.93 -77.18 6.99
CA ARG A 17 22.46 -76.62 8.24
C ARG A 17 23.27 -75.34 8.02
N TRP A 18 24.16 -75.33 7.04
CA TRP A 18 25.04 -74.17 6.78
C TRP A 18 24.27 -72.89 6.39
N PRO A 19 23.35 -72.89 5.40
CA PRO A 19 22.58 -71.68 5.08
C PRO A 19 21.64 -71.27 6.23
N LEU A 20 21.05 -72.22 6.97
CA LEU A 20 20.20 -71.89 8.12
C LEU A 20 20.99 -71.28 9.29
N LEU A 21 22.19 -71.78 9.56
CA LEU A 21 23.09 -71.23 10.58
C LEU A 21 23.66 -69.87 10.13
N ALA A 22 24.03 -69.71 8.86
CA ALA A 22 24.44 -68.43 8.30
C ALA A 22 23.32 -67.39 8.38
N PHE A 23 22.07 -67.76 8.05
CA PHE A 23 20.90 -66.90 8.22
C PHE A 23 20.68 -66.49 9.68
N LEU A 24 20.76 -67.44 10.62
CA LEU A 24 20.65 -67.14 12.05
C LEU A 24 21.78 -66.23 12.56
N VAL A 25 23.03 -66.42 12.09
CA VAL A 25 24.15 -65.54 12.44
C VAL A 25 23.94 -64.14 11.86
N VAL A 26 23.60 -64.01 10.57
CA VAL A 26 23.30 -62.70 9.95
C VAL A 26 22.13 -61.99 10.66
N TYR A 27 21.10 -62.74 11.06
CA TYR A 27 19.97 -62.20 11.81
C TYR A 27 20.34 -61.79 13.25
N ALA A 28 21.15 -62.59 13.95
CA ALA A 28 21.66 -62.25 15.29
C ALA A 28 22.61 -61.04 15.24
N SER A 29 23.49 -60.96 14.25
CA SER A 29 24.32 -59.79 13.98
C SER A 29 23.48 -58.57 13.63
N TYR A 30 22.39 -58.72 12.86
CA TYR A 30 21.45 -57.62 12.60
C TYR A 30 20.78 -57.14 13.89
N LEU A 31 20.28 -58.05 14.75
CA LEU A 31 19.68 -57.68 16.02
C LEU A 31 20.70 -56.99 16.95
N LEU A 32 21.92 -57.51 17.05
CA LEU A 32 22.96 -56.92 17.90
C LEU A 32 23.40 -55.55 17.39
N LEU A 33 23.80 -55.43 16.12
CA LEU A 33 24.25 -54.16 15.54
C LEU A 33 23.12 -53.13 15.46
N GLY A 34 21.90 -53.56 15.12
CA GLY A 34 20.73 -52.69 15.05
C GLY A 34 20.35 -52.11 16.41
N ASN A 35 20.29 -52.94 17.46
CA ASN A 35 19.95 -52.48 18.80
C ASN A 35 21.11 -51.73 19.47
N LEU A 36 22.37 -52.06 19.16
CA LEU A 36 23.53 -51.26 19.55
C LEU A 36 23.47 -49.85 18.92
N LEU A 37 23.25 -49.76 17.60
CA LEU A 37 23.14 -48.48 16.89
C LEU A 37 21.98 -47.62 17.43
N LEU A 38 20.85 -48.24 17.78
CA LEU A 38 19.66 -47.53 18.27
C LEU A 38 19.78 -47.00 19.72
N ASN A 39 20.58 -47.65 20.58
CA ASN A 39 20.70 -47.27 22.01
C ASN A 39 22.07 -46.66 22.37
N THR A 40 22.97 -46.45 21.40
CA THR A 40 24.25 -45.76 21.60
C THR A 40 24.25 -44.38 20.90
N PRO A 41 25.17 -43.46 21.26
CA PRO A 41 25.27 -42.14 20.63
C PRO A 41 25.44 -42.15 19.09
N LEU A 42 25.86 -43.29 18.52
CA LEU A 42 25.97 -43.51 17.08
C LEU A 42 24.63 -43.28 16.35
N GLY A 43 23.51 -43.72 16.92
CA GLY A 43 22.18 -43.54 16.33
C GLY A 43 21.83 -42.06 16.14
N PRO A 44 21.72 -41.28 17.23
CA PRO A 44 21.48 -39.83 17.14
C PRO A 44 22.51 -39.08 16.29
N ALA A 45 23.80 -39.45 16.35
CA ALA A 45 24.85 -38.82 15.53
C ALA A 45 24.66 -39.03 14.01
N THR A 46 24.07 -40.16 13.59
CA THR A 46 23.80 -40.39 12.16
C THR A 46 22.59 -39.60 11.63
N LEU A 47 21.57 -39.35 12.46
CA LEU A 47 20.40 -38.54 12.08
C LEU A 47 20.66 -37.03 12.22
N ASN A 48 21.28 -36.59 13.32
CA ASN A 48 21.38 -35.19 13.70
C ASN A 48 22.56 -34.45 13.03
N ARG A 49 22.90 -34.84 11.79
CA ARG A 49 24.05 -34.31 11.02
C ARG A 49 23.98 -32.81 10.68
N LYS A 50 22.82 -32.15 10.88
CA LYS A 50 22.62 -30.69 10.73
C LYS A 50 21.60 -30.18 11.78
N PRO A 51 22.01 -30.01 13.05
CA PRO A 51 21.09 -29.75 14.15
C PRO A 51 20.26 -28.47 13.97
N ASP A 52 20.83 -27.43 13.33
CA ASP A 52 20.16 -26.14 13.03
C ASP A 52 18.90 -26.25 12.15
N ARG A 53 18.68 -27.43 11.55
CA ARG A 53 17.56 -27.74 10.65
C ARG A 53 16.69 -28.89 11.13
N PHE A 54 17.27 -29.90 11.80
CA PHE A 54 16.55 -31.05 12.33
C PHE A 54 17.37 -31.73 13.44
N THR A 55 16.72 -32.02 14.57
CA THR A 55 17.22 -32.98 15.56
C THR A 55 16.10 -33.94 15.97
N MET A 56 16.44 -35.21 16.09
CA MET A 56 15.60 -36.25 16.66
C MET A 56 16.32 -36.89 17.85
N HIS A 57 15.59 -37.03 18.94
CA HIS A 57 16.01 -37.70 20.16
C HIS A 57 14.97 -38.77 20.54
N TRP A 58 15.42 -39.81 21.23
CA TRP A 58 14.58 -40.87 21.78
C TRP A 58 15.25 -41.42 23.03
N GLY A 59 14.48 -42.08 23.89
CA GLY A 59 14.98 -42.84 25.04
C GLY A 59 15.44 -44.23 24.58
N PRO A 60 14.92 -45.33 25.17
CA PRO A 60 15.22 -46.66 24.64
C PRO A 60 14.58 -46.85 23.25
N ALA A 61 15.17 -47.76 22.46
CA ALA A 61 14.71 -48.12 21.13
C ALA A 61 15.03 -49.59 20.82
N VAL A 62 14.15 -50.30 20.10
CA VAL A 62 14.39 -51.70 19.74
C VAL A 62 13.95 -52.01 18.31
N THR A 63 14.79 -52.76 17.59
CA THR A 63 14.43 -53.47 16.34
C THR A 63 14.37 -54.98 16.60
N TRP A 64 13.28 -55.59 16.14
CA TRP A 64 13.03 -57.04 16.22
C TRP A 64 12.97 -57.70 14.83
N TRP A 65 12.94 -56.90 13.76
CA TRP A 65 12.85 -57.39 12.37
C TRP A 65 13.38 -56.30 11.42
N PRO A 66 14.09 -56.63 10.33
CA PRO A 66 14.61 -55.65 9.37
C PRO A 66 13.63 -54.54 8.98
N GLY A 67 13.91 -53.33 9.48
CA GLY A 67 13.14 -52.11 9.22
C GLY A 67 11.96 -51.85 10.17
N ARG A 68 11.59 -52.77 11.08
CA ARG A 68 10.57 -52.52 12.11
C ARG A 68 11.20 -51.99 13.39
N LEU A 69 10.83 -50.76 13.75
CA LEU A 69 11.41 -50.01 14.86
C LEU A 69 10.31 -49.74 15.91
N THR A 70 10.66 -49.82 17.20
CA THR A 70 9.90 -49.19 18.29
C THR A 70 10.83 -48.27 19.07
N LEU A 71 10.39 -47.04 19.30
CA LEU A 71 11.07 -45.96 19.99
C LEU A 71 10.18 -45.47 21.14
N TRP A 72 10.77 -45.04 22.26
CA TRP A 72 10.05 -44.45 23.39
C TRP A 72 10.62 -43.07 23.73
N LYS A 73 9.80 -42.20 24.36
CA LYS A 73 10.15 -40.81 24.70
C LYS A 73 10.77 -40.07 23.50
N VAL A 74 10.08 -40.09 22.37
CA VAL A 74 10.59 -39.54 21.10
C VAL A 74 10.33 -38.05 21.06
N GLU A 75 11.35 -37.28 20.71
CA GLU A 75 11.25 -35.83 20.51
C GLU A 75 11.91 -35.47 19.17
N LEU A 76 11.11 -34.95 18.25
CA LEU A 76 11.54 -34.43 16.96
C LEU A 76 11.36 -32.92 16.95
N GLN A 77 12.34 -32.19 16.43
CA GLN A 77 12.21 -30.76 16.14
C GLN A 77 12.92 -30.42 14.84
N GLY A 78 12.40 -29.41 14.13
CA GLY A 78 12.99 -28.96 12.88
C GLY A 78 12.72 -27.49 12.57
N ARG A 79 13.62 -26.89 11.81
CA ARG A 79 13.58 -25.48 11.41
C ARG A 79 13.83 -25.33 9.92
N SER A 80 12.86 -24.73 9.24
CA SER A 80 13.02 -24.19 7.88
C SER A 80 13.29 -22.68 7.95
N SER A 81 13.51 -22.04 6.80
CA SER A 81 13.65 -20.58 6.72
C SER A 81 12.38 -19.79 7.09
N ARG A 82 11.22 -20.44 7.28
CA ARG A 82 9.94 -19.78 7.57
C ARG A 82 9.07 -20.49 8.62
N THR A 83 9.42 -21.69 9.04
CA THR A 83 8.67 -22.48 10.04
C THR A 83 9.60 -23.15 11.03
N ARG A 84 9.20 -23.15 12.31
CA ARG A 84 9.72 -24.07 13.33
C ARG A 84 8.64 -25.10 13.64
N TRP A 85 9.02 -26.34 13.88
CA TRP A 85 8.09 -27.39 14.27
C TRP A 85 8.70 -28.32 15.31
N ASN A 86 7.84 -28.89 16.15
CA ASN A 86 8.19 -29.90 17.14
C ASN A 86 7.10 -30.98 17.19
N VAL A 87 7.49 -32.22 17.46
CA VAL A 87 6.59 -33.35 17.70
C VAL A 87 7.22 -34.21 18.78
N SER A 88 6.51 -34.49 19.85
CA SER A 88 6.88 -35.51 20.82
C SER A 88 5.83 -36.62 20.91
N ALA A 89 6.28 -37.83 21.24
CA ALA A 89 5.44 -39.01 21.40
C ALA A 89 6.00 -39.90 22.53
N GLN A 90 5.12 -40.41 23.39
CA GLN A 90 5.53 -41.32 24.46
C GLN A 90 6.08 -42.64 23.91
N ARG A 91 5.48 -43.12 22.82
CA ARG A 91 5.91 -44.29 22.04
C ARG A 91 5.66 -44.04 20.55
N MET A 92 6.56 -44.52 19.71
CA MET A 92 6.43 -44.53 18.25
C MET A 92 6.92 -45.88 17.71
N SER A 93 6.14 -46.54 16.86
CA SER A 93 6.50 -47.82 16.26
C SER A 93 6.06 -47.89 14.81
N GLY A 94 6.95 -48.25 13.89
CA GLY A 94 6.64 -48.26 12.46
C GLY A 94 7.61 -49.11 11.65
N GLN A 95 7.33 -49.22 10.35
CA GLN A 95 8.15 -49.98 9.42
C GLN A 95 8.76 -49.09 8.33
N VAL A 96 10.09 -49.00 8.32
CA VAL A 96 10.87 -48.36 7.26
C VAL A 96 11.21 -49.40 6.19
N ARG A 97 10.96 -49.11 4.92
CA ARG A 97 11.45 -49.95 3.81
C ARG A 97 12.94 -49.64 3.60
N LEU A 98 13.79 -50.66 3.69
CA LEU A 98 15.25 -50.48 3.64
C LEU A 98 15.80 -50.30 2.20
N LEU A 99 15.29 -51.03 1.22
CA LEU A 99 15.75 -50.96 -0.19
C LEU A 99 15.58 -49.56 -0.84
N PRO A 100 14.48 -48.82 -0.60
CA PRO A 100 14.33 -47.45 -1.12
C PRO A 100 15.34 -46.43 -0.53
N LEU A 101 15.94 -46.70 0.64
CA LEU A 101 16.94 -45.80 1.25
C LEU A 101 18.20 -45.67 0.37
N LEU A 102 18.59 -46.74 -0.33
CA LEU A 102 19.67 -46.72 -1.33
C LEU A 102 19.39 -45.72 -2.46
N HIS A 103 18.11 -45.52 -2.77
CA HIS A 103 17.60 -44.61 -3.81
C HIS A 103 17.22 -43.23 -3.25
N ARG A 104 17.64 -42.90 -2.01
CA ARG A 104 17.31 -41.67 -1.27
C ARG A 104 15.81 -41.45 -1.04
N GLN A 105 15.06 -42.55 -0.86
CA GLN A 105 13.64 -42.52 -0.55
C GLN A 105 13.40 -43.08 0.86
N LEU A 106 12.92 -42.23 1.78
CA LEU A 106 12.41 -42.69 3.07
C LEU A 106 10.94 -43.07 2.90
N LEU A 107 10.67 -44.36 2.66
CA LEU A 107 9.32 -44.91 2.57
C LEU A 107 8.94 -45.60 3.89
N VAL A 108 7.90 -45.09 4.52
CA VAL A 108 7.33 -45.59 5.78
C VAL A 108 5.84 -45.90 5.53
N PRO A 109 5.48 -47.14 5.15
CA PRO A 109 4.10 -47.47 4.84
C PRO A 109 3.15 -47.36 6.03
N GLU A 110 3.67 -47.60 7.24
CA GLU A 110 2.89 -47.52 8.47
C GLU A 110 3.75 -47.05 9.65
N LEU A 111 3.21 -46.07 10.39
CA LEU A 111 3.82 -45.49 11.59
C LEU A 111 2.74 -45.26 12.65
N HIS A 112 2.79 -45.99 13.75
CA HIS A 112 1.92 -45.82 14.92
C HIS A 112 2.62 -44.96 15.97
N ALA A 113 1.89 -44.07 16.64
CA ALA A 113 2.40 -43.25 17.73
C ALA A 113 1.35 -43.09 18.84
N HIS A 114 1.80 -43.02 20.10
CA HIS A 114 0.92 -42.86 21.26
C HIS A 114 1.39 -41.71 22.16
N GLY A 115 0.43 -40.98 22.73
CA GLY A 115 0.68 -39.87 23.65
C GLY A 115 1.38 -38.71 22.94
N VAL A 116 0.80 -38.25 21.82
CA VAL A 116 1.43 -37.34 20.87
C VAL A 116 1.12 -35.88 21.20
N ARG A 117 2.14 -35.02 21.11
CA ARG A 117 2.01 -33.55 21.13
C ARG A 117 2.77 -32.97 19.94
N GLY A 118 2.10 -32.22 19.07
CA GLY A 118 2.68 -31.69 17.84
C GLY A 118 2.45 -30.19 17.65
N GLY A 119 3.39 -29.51 17.02
CA GLY A 119 3.30 -28.08 16.75
C GLY A 119 4.07 -27.64 15.51
N MET A 120 3.46 -26.77 14.70
CA MET A 120 4.14 -25.97 13.68
C MET A 120 3.82 -24.49 13.91
N GLN A 121 4.85 -23.66 13.93
CA GLN A 121 4.77 -22.21 14.13
C GLN A 121 5.59 -21.50 13.06
N ALA A 122 5.32 -20.20 12.85
CA ALA A 122 6.21 -19.39 12.03
C ALA A 122 7.60 -19.33 12.69
N ALA A 123 8.65 -19.40 11.88
CA ALA A 123 9.99 -19.03 12.35
C ALA A 123 10.02 -17.50 12.45
N VAL A 124 10.25 -16.96 13.65
CA VAL A 124 10.63 -15.55 13.80
C VAL A 124 11.93 -15.35 13.02
N PRO A 125 12.02 -14.38 12.10
CA PRO A 125 13.29 -14.06 11.48
C PRO A 125 14.22 -13.56 12.59
N THR A 126 15.28 -14.33 12.87
CA THR A 126 16.34 -13.86 13.78
C THR A 126 16.86 -12.56 13.19
N ALA A 127 16.76 -11.46 13.94
CA ALA A 127 17.36 -10.19 13.55
C ALA A 127 18.83 -10.44 13.19
N GLY A 128 19.28 -9.88 12.07
CA GLY A 128 20.54 -10.28 11.45
C GLY A 128 21.69 -10.26 12.46
N THR A 129 22.56 -11.27 12.39
CA THR A 129 23.76 -11.37 13.22
C THR A 129 24.46 -10.01 13.23
N VAL A 130 24.45 -9.33 14.39
CA VAL A 130 25.25 -8.13 14.58
C VAL A 130 26.69 -8.60 14.41
N ALA A 131 27.32 -8.20 13.31
CA ALA A 131 28.74 -8.41 13.12
C ALA A 131 29.46 -7.62 14.21
N THR A 132 30.00 -8.32 15.20
CA THR A 132 30.89 -7.74 16.21
C THR A 132 31.96 -6.94 15.47
N PRO A 133 32.14 -5.63 15.76
CA PRO A 133 33.21 -4.87 15.14
C PRO A 133 34.54 -5.55 15.45
N ALA A 134 35.26 -5.99 14.40
CA ALA A 134 36.63 -6.43 14.56
C ALA A 134 37.47 -5.23 15.04
N PRO A 135 38.41 -5.41 15.99
CA PRO A 135 39.29 -4.33 16.43
C PRO A 135 40.07 -3.73 15.25
N ALA A 136 40.30 -2.42 15.31
CA ALA A 136 41.08 -1.73 14.28
C ALA A 136 42.57 -2.09 14.38
N THR A 137 43.19 -2.38 13.24
CA THR A 137 44.65 -2.44 13.10
C THR A 137 45.10 -1.31 12.18
N ALA A 138 46.18 -0.63 12.56
CA ALA A 138 46.77 0.47 11.80
C ALA A 138 47.59 -0.06 10.57
N PRO A 139 48.01 0.80 9.62
CA PRO A 139 48.45 0.37 8.30
C PRO A 139 49.94 0.04 8.21
N ASP A 140 50.34 -0.73 7.19
CA ASP A 140 51.73 -0.72 6.70
C ASP A 140 51.87 -0.92 5.16
N THR A 141 52.21 0.19 4.50
CA THR A 141 53.30 0.41 3.52
C THR A 141 53.75 -0.67 2.50
N GLN A 142 53.39 -0.44 1.21
CA GLN A 142 54.15 -0.77 -0.04
C GLN A 142 54.38 -2.27 -0.40
N VAL A 143 54.59 -2.70 -1.66
CA VAL A 143 55.66 -2.36 -2.65
C VAL A 143 55.25 -2.52 -4.14
N VAL A 144 55.50 -1.46 -4.92
CA VAL A 144 56.00 -1.31 -6.32
C VAL A 144 55.76 -2.39 -7.41
N ALA A 145 55.17 -1.95 -8.55
CA ALA A 145 55.65 -2.17 -9.95
C ALA A 145 54.89 -1.27 -10.97
N ALA A 146 55.55 -0.79 -12.03
CA ALA A 146 55.01 0.15 -13.06
C ALA A 146 55.97 0.31 -14.28
N PRO A 147 55.71 1.18 -15.29
CA PRO A 147 54.47 1.51 -15.99
C PRO A 147 54.55 0.88 -17.42
N PRO A 148 54.82 1.53 -18.60
CA PRO A 148 54.57 2.88 -19.16
C PRO A 148 53.28 2.87 -20.06
N ALA A 149 52.95 3.74 -21.03
CA ALA A 149 53.59 4.95 -21.61
C ALA A 149 52.55 5.96 -22.17
N ASP A 150 52.91 7.25 -22.06
CA ASP A 150 52.81 8.41 -22.97
C ASP A 150 51.59 8.76 -23.86
N ALA A 151 51.33 10.07 -23.86
CA ALA A 151 50.11 10.77 -24.27
C ALA A 151 50.28 11.73 -25.48
N ALA A 152 49.15 12.34 -25.87
CA ALA A 152 48.96 13.69 -26.43
C ALA A 152 49.15 13.97 -27.95
N GLY A 153 48.25 14.80 -28.51
CA GLY A 153 48.34 15.41 -29.86
C GLY A 153 47.00 15.99 -30.40
N THR A 154 47.00 17.23 -30.90
CA THR A 154 45.85 17.98 -31.50
C THR A 154 46.35 19.24 -32.27
N PRO A 155 45.60 19.94 -33.18
CA PRO A 155 44.39 19.58 -33.94
C PRO A 155 44.48 19.66 -35.52
N PRO A 156 43.92 20.62 -36.32
CA PRO A 156 43.04 20.34 -37.49
C PRO A 156 43.54 21.00 -38.84
N PRO A 157 42.77 21.35 -39.94
CA PRO A 157 41.31 21.23 -40.26
C PRO A 157 40.87 20.88 -41.74
N THR A 158 39.54 20.85 -42.00
CA THR A 158 38.80 20.98 -43.32
C THR A 158 38.88 19.80 -44.32
N THR A 159 37.95 19.55 -45.27
CA THR A 159 36.89 20.40 -45.91
C THR A 159 35.58 19.64 -46.26
N ALA A 160 34.50 20.37 -46.61
CA ALA A 160 33.10 19.93 -46.79
C ALA A 160 32.70 19.33 -48.17
N GLN A 161 31.48 18.74 -48.28
CA GLN A 161 30.48 19.04 -49.35
C GLN A 161 29.07 18.39 -49.09
N ASP A 162 28.12 18.53 -50.04
CA ASP A 162 26.66 18.63 -49.80
C ASP A 162 25.73 17.43 -50.13
N LYS A 163 24.59 17.44 -49.42
CA LYS A 163 23.15 17.17 -49.77
C LYS A 163 22.72 16.98 -51.26
N PRO A 164 21.46 16.54 -51.56
CA PRO A 164 20.51 15.65 -50.84
C PRO A 164 19.78 14.61 -51.80
N PRO A 165 18.43 14.39 -51.88
CA PRO A 165 17.89 13.01 -51.85
C PRO A 165 16.95 12.60 -53.01
N THR A 166 16.42 11.36 -52.97
CA THR A 166 15.31 10.87 -53.82
C THR A 166 14.11 10.37 -53.00
N ARG A 167 13.01 10.06 -53.70
CA ARG A 167 11.60 10.06 -53.26
C ARG A 167 10.91 8.75 -53.69
N ASN A 168 9.88 8.28 -52.98
CA ASN A 168 8.88 7.34 -53.53
C ASN A 168 7.48 7.52 -52.86
N PRO A 169 6.36 7.13 -53.51
CA PRO A 169 4.99 7.52 -53.10
C PRO A 169 3.98 6.37 -52.84
N ASP A 170 2.79 6.77 -52.37
CA ASP A 170 1.39 6.27 -52.50
C ASP A 170 1.13 4.90 -53.19
N VAL A 171 0.33 3.94 -52.68
CA VAL A 171 -1.06 3.92 -52.11
C VAL A 171 -2.20 3.85 -53.16
N ALA A 172 -2.89 2.70 -53.24
CA ALA A 172 -4.25 2.49 -53.79
C ALA A 172 -4.84 1.12 -53.33
N ALA A 173 -6.13 0.82 -53.59
CA ALA A 173 -6.86 -0.35 -53.03
C ALA A 173 -7.79 -1.09 -54.03
N GLY A 174 -8.28 -2.29 -53.69
CA GLY A 174 -9.28 -3.04 -54.49
C GLY A 174 -9.75 -4.39 -53.88
N THR A 175 -11.04 -4.75 -54.01
CA THR A 175 -11.77 -5.89 -53.38
C THR A 175 -13.20 -5.97 -54.01
N PRO A 176 -14.00 -7.09 -54.09
CA PRO A 176 -13.80 -8.53 -53.81
C PRO A 176 -14.01 -9.50 -55.05
N PRO A 177 -14.96 -10.48 -55.13
CA PRO A 177 -14.67 -11.95 -55.21
C PRO A 177 -15.44 -12.69 -56.36
N PRO A 178 -15.85 -14.00 -56.32
CA PRO A 178 -15.46 -15.16 -55.50
C PRO A 178 -15.17 -16.49 -56.27
N ALA A 179 -14.51 -17.46 -55.62
CA ALA A 179 -14.58 -18.90 -55.95
C ALA A 179 -14.29 -19.78 -54.70
N ARG A 180 -14.61 -21.08 -54.74
CA ARG A 180 -14.47 -22.04 -53.62
C ARG A 180 -13.44 -23.14 -53.91
N THR A 181 -12.68 -23.54 -52.89
CA THR A 181 -12.21 -24.93 -52.71
C THR A 181 -11.90 -25.23 -51.24
N THR A 182 -11.91 -26.52 -50.88
CA THR A 182 -11.78 -27.04 -49.50
C THR A 182 -10.42 -27.69 -49.26
N GLY A 183 -9.84 -27.58 -48.06
CA GLY A 183 -8.80 -28.54 -47.64
C GLY A 183 -7.90 -28.15 -46.44
N ALA A 184 -7.74 -29.11 -45.52
CA ALA A 184 -6.66 -29.27 -44.54
C ALA A 184 -6.49 -28.22 -43.41
N ALA A 185 -5.81 -28.67 -42.33
CA ALA A 185 -5.69 -27.95 -41.06
C ALA A 185 -4.41 -27.09 -40.98
N ALA A 186 -4.52 -25.92 -40.36
CA ALA A 186 -3.40 -25.00 -40.13
C ALA A 186 -2.91 -25.01 -38.67
N ARG A 187 -1.58 -24.98 -38.48
CA ARG A 187 -0.94 -24.67 -37.19
C ARG A 187 -0.97 -23.16 -36.95
N VAL A 188 -1.19 -22.75 -35.71
CA VAL A 188 -1.05 -21.35 -35.28
C VAL A 188 0.42 -21.05 -34.98
N PRO A 189 1.04 -19.99 -35.56
CA PRO A 189 2.37 -19.53 -35.17
C PRO A 189 2.32 -18.61 -33.93
N PRO A 190 3.27 -18.71 -32.99
CA PRO A 190 3.36 -17.78 -31.86
C PRO A 190 3.96 -16.44 -32.28
N SER A 191 3.33 -15.34 -31.87
CA SER A 191 3.84 -13.98 -32.06
C SER A 191 5.02 -13.66 -31.14
N SER A 192 6.11 -13.12 -31.70
CA SER A 192 7.21 -12.52 -30.93
C SER A 192 6.87 -11.10 -30.45
N GLY A 193 7.34 -10.72 -29.26
CA GLY A 193 7.25 -9.33 -28.79
C GLY A 193 6.83 -9.12 -27.33
N VAL A 194 7.62 -9.58 -26.36
CA VAL A 194 7.58 -9.09 -24.98
C VAL A 194 8.99 -8.74 -24.55
N ALA A 195 9.19 -7.53 -24.00
CA ALA A 195 10.51 -7.02 -23.66
C ALA A 195 11.08 -7.69 -22.38
N ASN A 196 12.41 -7.86 -22.35
CA ASN A 196 13.13 -8.37 -21.17
C ASN A 196 12.92 -7.45 -19.96
N THR A 197 12.18 -7.95 -18.95
CA THR A 197 12.36 -7.49 -17.58
C THR A 197 13.42 -8.37 -16.95
N ALA A 198 14.56 -7.79 -16.54
CA ALA A 198 15.70 -8.56 -16.04
C ALA A 198 15.36 -9.29 -14.74
N GLY A 199 15.10 -10.60 -14.84
CA GLY A 199 14.93 -11.48 -13.68
C GLY A 199 16.23 -11.55 -12.88
N ALA A 200 16.16 -11.31 -11.57
CA ALA A 200 17.30 -11.52 -10.68
C ALA A 200 17.81 -12.96 -10.81
N PRO A 201 19.14 -13.19 -10.82
CA PRO A 201 19.70 -14.49 -11.15
C PRO A 201 19.22 -15.57 -10.18
N ALA A 202 18.55 -16.59 -10.74
CA ALA A 202 18.15 -17.76 -9.97
C ALA A 202 19.41 -18.46 -9.42
N GLY A 203 19.48 -18.60 -8.09
CA GLY A 203 20.62 -19.26 -7.44
C GLY A 203 20.82 -20.70 -7.98
N PRO A 204 22.07 -21.17 -8.10
CA PRO A 204 22.39 -22.36 -8.87
C PRO A 204 21.61 -23.60 -8.41
N ALA A 205 20.87 -24.20 -9.34
CA ALA A 205 20.08 -25.40 -9.09
C ALA A 205 20.98 -26.55 -8.62
N SER A 206 20.77 -27.05 -7.40
CA SER A 206 21.68 -28.01 -6.79
C SER A 206 21.56 -29.40 -7.44
N THR A 207 22.55 -29.73 -8.28
CA THR A 207 22.65 -30.94 -9.12
C THR A 207 22.60 -32.28 -8.39
N ALA A 208 22.71 -32.32 -7.06
CA ALA A 208 22.62 -33.57 -6.30
C ALA A 208 21.16 -33.99 -6.05
N PRO A 209 20.78 -35.27 -6.31
CA PRO A 209 19.42 -35.77 -6.12
C PRO A 209 18.86 -35.52 -4.71
N ALA A 210 17.65 -34.95 -4.66
CA ALA A 210 16.91 -34.68 -3.43
C ALA A 210 16.36 -35.97 -2.81
N TRP A 211 16.28 -36.01 -1.47
CA TRP A 211 15.56 -37.07 -0.78
C TRP A 211 14.04 -36.89 -0.95
N THR A 212 13.33 -38.00 -1.12
CA THR A 212 11.87 -38.07 -0.93
C THR A 212 11.55 -38.70 0.42
N LEU A 213 10.49 -38.19 1.05
CA LEU A 213 9.93 -38.68 2.30
C LEU A 213 8.47 -39.06 2.00
N GLN A 214 8.08 -40.29 2.26
CA GLN A 214 6.72 -40.78 2.02
C GLN A 214 6.25 -41.58 3.23
N PHE A 215 5.16 -41.12 3.84
CA PHE A 215 4.48 -41.76 4.94
C PHE A 215 3.06 -42.07 4.47
N ASP A 216 2.80 -43.32 4.11
CA ASP A 216 1.50 -43.71 3.52
C ASP A 216 0.39 -43.63 4.59
N ARG A 217 0.70 -44.07 5.82
CA ARG A 217 -0.20 -43.99 6.97
C ARG A 217 0.56 -43.75 8.28
N ILE A 218 0.41 -42.57 8.85
CA ILE A 218 0.75 -42.27 10.25
C ILE A 218 -0.55 -42.38 11.06
N VAL A 219 -0.62 -43.28 12.03
CA VAL A 219 -1.68 -43.35 13.04
C VAL A 219 -1.12 -42.80 14.35
N ALA A 220 -1.84 -41.89 14.98
CA ALA A 220 -1.47 -41.31 16.27
C ALA A 220 -2.68 -41.31 17.20
N ASP A 221 -2.58 -42.03 18.31
CA ASP A 221 -3.60 -42.09 19.36
C ASP A 221 -3.16 -41.27 20.58
N GLN A 222 -4.14 -40.82 21.38
CA GLN A 222 -3.91 -39.91 22.51
C GLN A 222 -3.12 -38.68 22.06
N VAL A 223 -3.58 -38.03 20.99
CA VAL A 223 -3.03 -36.76 20.50
C VAL A 223 -3.51 -35.64 21.42
N GLN A 224 -2.70 -35.34 22.43
CA GLN A 224 -3.07 -34.43 23.52
C GLN A 224 -3.07 -32.95 23.11
N ALA A 225 -2.24 -32.60 22.12
CA ALA A 225 -2.15 -31.23 21.60
C ALA A 225 -1.66 -31.17 20.15
N VAL A 226 -2.30 -30.33 19.33
CA VAL A 226 -1.86 -29.93 17.99
C VAL A 226 -1.85 -28.41 17.89
N THR A 227 -0.70 -27.82 17.54
CA THR A 227 -0.55 -26.38 17.26
C THR A 227 -0.28 -26.12 15.77
N LEU A 228 -1.03 -25.22 15.15
CA LEU A 228 -0.85 -24.77 13.78
C LEU A 228 -0.88 -23.23 13.72
N ARG A 229 0.30 -22.61 13.70
CA ARG A 229 0.52 -21.15 13.77
C ARG A 229 -0.06 -20.53 15.05
N GLN A 230 -1.26 -19.96 14.97
CA GLN A 230 -2.00 -19.36 16.09
C GLN A 230 -3.09 -20.30 16.62
N LEU A 231 -3.53 -21.27 15.82
CA LEU A 231 -4.50 -22.28 16.24
C LEU A 231 -3.82 -23.29 17.17
N ARG A 232 -4.42 -23.57 18.32
CA ARG A 232 -4.11 -24.77 19.12
C ARG A 232 -5.39 -25.55 19.38
N ILE A 233 -5.31 -26.87 19.26
CA ILE A 233 -6.33 -27.84 19.68
C ILE A 233 -5.69 -28.72 20.75
N GLU A 234 -6.32 -28.84 21.92
CA GLU A 234 -5.93 -29.72 23.02
C GLU A 234 -7.14 -30.62 23.37
N GLY A 235 -6.94 -31.89 23.71
CA GLY A 235 -8.05 -32.80 24.03
C GLY A 235 -7.73 -34.27 23.80
N ASP A 236 -8.77 -35.11 23.72
CA ASP A 236 -8.66 -36.55 23.50
C ASP A 236 -8.63 -36.85 22.00
N GLY A 237 -7.44 -36.71 21.40
CA GLY A 237 -7.25 -36.79 19.95
C GLY A 237 -6.88 -38.16 19.39
N GLN A 238 -7.36 -38.43 18.18
CA GLN A 238 -6.91 -39.47 17.24
C GLN A 238 -6.61 -38.83 15.88
N LEU A 239 -5.49 -39.19 15.26
CA LEU A 239 -5.06 -38.65 13.96
C LEU A 239 -4.56 -39.78 13.05
N GLN A 240 -5.14 -39.87 11.85
CA GLN A 240 -4.57 -40.59 10.72
C GLN A 240 -4.07 -39.57 9.68
N LEU A 241 -2.76 -39.51 9.45
CA LEU A 241 -2.12 -38.58 8.52
C LEU A 241 -1.31 -39.34 7.47
N GLY A 242 -1.55 -39.09 6.18
CA GLY A 242 -0.68 -39.55 5.10
C GLY A 242 -0.03 -38.36 4.40
N LEU A 243 1.27 -38.43 4.10
CA LEU A 243 1.98 -37.31 3.46
C LEU A 243 3.16 -37.75 2.59
N PHE A 244 3.39 -36.99 1.51
CA PHE A 244 4.59 -37.06 0.70
C PHE A 244 5.30 -35.70 0.69
N LYS A 245 6.63 -35.72 0.82
CA LYS A 245 7.47 -34.54 0.71
C LYS A 245 8.79 -34.82 0.00
N GLN A 246 9.03 -34.13 -1.11
CA GLN A 246 10.37 -34.03 -1.69
C GLN A 246 11.14 -32.87 -1.04
N LEU A 247 12.36 -33.12 -0.59
CA LEU A 247 13.23 -32.10 0.02
C LEU A 247 13.84 -31.16 -1.04
N ARG A 248 14.68 -30.22 -0.60
CA ARG A 248 15.33 -29.19 -1.44
C ARG A 248 14.35 -28.30 -2.23
N GLY A 249 13.17 -28.03 -1.67
CA GLY A 249 12.15 -27.20 -2.32
C GLY A 249 11.20 -27.97 -3.25
N GLY A 250 11.36 -29.28 -3.40
CA GLY A 250 10.45 -30.11 -4.20
C GLY A 250 9.01 -30.17 -3.67
N PRO A 251 8.09 -30.79 -4.44
CA PRO A 251 6.66 -30.86 -4.14
C PRO A 251 6.30 -31.47 -2.79
N MET A 252 5.08 -31.20 -2.34
CA MET A 252 4.43 -31.84 -1.20
C MET A 252 2.99 -32.20 -1.50
N GLU A 253 2.47 -33.17 -0.77
CA GLU A 253 1.12 -33.70 -0.89
C GLU A 253 0.67 -34.20 0.49
N VAL A 254 -0.62 -34.03 0.79
CA VAL A 254 -1.26 -34.62 1.98
C VAL A 254 -2.33 -35.57 1.47
N PHE A 255 -2.11 -36.87 1.68
CA PHE A 255 -3.06 -37.92 1.32
C PHE A 255 -4.34 -37.79 2.19
N PRO A 256 -5.46 -38.44 1.83
CA PRO A 256 -6.69 -38.43 2.64
C PRO A 256 -6.44 -38.76 4.11
N SER A 257 -6.50 -37.73 4.93
CA SER A 257 -6.12 -37.72 6.34
C SER A 257 -7.33 -37.37 7.20
N ARG A 258 -7.39 -37.91 8.41
CA ARG A 258 -8.52 -37.78 9.34
C ARG A 258 -8.02 -37.42 10.72
N ALA A 259 -8.63 -36.43 11.36
CA ALA A 259 -8.43 -36.15 12.78
C ALA A 259 -9.78 -36.12 13.49
N ARG A 260 -9.83 -36.73 14.67
CA ARG A 260 -10.94 -36.64 15.62
C ARG A 260 -10.38 -36.13 16.94
N PHE A 261 -11.06 -35.19 17.57
CA PHE A 261 -10.82 -34.82 18.97
C PHE A 261 -12.15 -34.81 19.69
N ASP A 262 -12.23 -35.54 20.79
CA ASP A 262 -13.29 -35.40 21.79
C ASP A 262 -12.75 -34.55 22.97
N ASN A 263 -13.65 -33.98 23.77
CA ASN A 263 -13.31 -33.05 24.88
C ASN A 263 -12.42 -31.86 24.47
N ALA A 264 -12.46 -31.47 23.20
CA ALA A 264 -11.52 -30.53 22.60
C ALA A 264 -11.64 -29.10 23.17
N ARG A 265 -10.51 -28.51 23.52
CA ARG A 265 -10.33 -27.06 23.68
C ARG A 265 -9.57 -26.51 22.47
N MET A 266 -10.16 -25.51 21.82
CA MET A 266 -9.58 -24.81 20.68
C MET A 266 -9.27 -23.38 21.08
N ARG A 267 -8.05 -22.92 20.83
CA ARG A 267 -7.60 -21.55 21.06
C ARG A 267 -7.06 -20.94 19.78
N TRP A 268 -7.28 -19.64 19.60
CA TRP A 268 -6.69 -18.85 18.51
C TRP A 268 -5.88 -17.70 19.10
N GLY A 269 -4.55 -17.85 19.08
CA GLY A 269 -3.68 -17.05 19.93
C GLY A 269 -4.04 -17.32 21.40
N ASP A 270 -4.25 -16.26 22.16
CA ASP A 270 -4.57 -16.35 23.58
C ASP A 270 -6.07 -16.57 23.87
N SER A 271 -6.96 -16.32 22.89
CA SER A 271 -8.41 -16.47 23.05
C SER A 271 -8.86 -17.93 22.94
N GLU A 272 -9.70 -18.39 23.86
CA GLU A 272 -10.40 -19.68 23.76
C GLU A 272 -11.67 -19.53 22.91
N VAL A 273 -11.80 -20.36 21.87
CA VAL A 273 -12.90 -20.26 20.88
C VAL A 273 -13.85 -21.46 20.92
N LEU A 274 -13.38 -22.62 21.38
CA LEU A 274 -14.19 -23.82 21.65
C LEU A 274 -13.66 -24.51 22.91
N ARG A 275 -14.55 -25.14 23.68
CA ARG A 275 -14.24 -26.04 24.78
C ARG A 275 -15.22 -27.22 24.79
N ASN A 276 -14.85 -28.29 25.48
CA ASN A 276 -15.66 -29.52 25.61
C ASN A 276 -16.09 -30.12 24.25
N GLY A 277 -15.36 -29.78 23.17
CA GLY A 277 -15.85 -29.96 21.80
C GLY A 277 -15.60 -31.34 21.20
N GLN A 278 -16.46 -31.73 20.27
CA GLN A 278 -16.18 -32.75 19.27
C GLN A 278 -15.75 -32.07 17.98
N LEU A 279 -14.53 -32.35 17.53
CA LEU A 279 -14.00 -31.92 16.24
C LEU A 279 -13.75 -33.16 15.39
N ARG A 280 -14.21 -33.14 14.13
CA ARG A 280 -13.81 -34.14 13.13
C ARG A 280 -13.39 -33.40 11.86
N ILE A 281 -12.20 -33.71 11.38
CA ILE A 281 -11.55 -33.08 10.24
C ILE A 281 -11.14 -34.20 9.30
N GLU A 282 -11.68 -34.23 8.09
CA GLU A 282 -11.14 -35.03 6.98
C GLU A 282 -10.53 -34.06 5.97
N ALA A 283 -9.30 -34.30 5.52
CA ALA A 283 -8.61 -33.39 4.62
C ALA A 283 -7.56 -34.10 3.74
N SER A 284 -7.43 -33.63 2.51
CA SER A 284 -6.32 -33.91 1.60
C SER A 284 -5.83 -32.61 0.96
N ILE A 285 -4.58 -32.59 0.50
CA ILE A 285 -4.02 -31.48 -0.28
C ILE A 285 -3.26 -32.07 -1.46
N ALA A 286 -3.71 -31.75 -2.67
CA ALA A 286 -3.14 -32.26 -3.92
C ALA A 286 -1.65 -31.92 -4.04
N ARG A 287 -0.91 -32.76 -4.78
CA ARG A 287 0.53 -32.61 -4.98
C ARG A 287 0.87 -31.28 -5.63
N HIS A 288 1.64 -30.45 -4.93
CA HIS A 288 2.01 -29.12 -5.39
C HIS A 288 3.46 -28.77 -5.08
N ALA A 289 4.11 -28.05 -6.00
CA ALA A 289 5.35 -27.37 -5.75
C ALA A 289 5.13 -26.21 -4.75
N PRO A 290 6.07 -25.90 -3.85
CA PRO A 290 5.94 -24.79 -2.91
C PRO A 290 5.81 -23.41 -3.56
N GLU A 291 5.92 -23.28 -4.87
CA GLU A 291 5.73 -22.03 -5.62
C GLU A 291 4.29 -21.88 -6.16
N GLN A 292 3.59 -22.99 -6.40
CA GLN A 292 2.21 -23.01 -6.90
C GLN A 292 1.21 -22.56 -5.83
N ALA A 293 1.45 -22.93 -4.56
CA ALA A 293 0.61 -22.53 -3.44
C ALA A 293 1.44 -22.33 -2.17
N ARG A 294 1.14 -21.27 -1.40
CA ARG A 294 1.76 -20.94 -0.11
C ARG A 294 0.70 -20.41 0.87
N GLY A 295 0.81 -20.79 2.15
CA GLY A 295 -0.09 -20.29 3.18
C GLY A 295 -1.55 -20.63 2.88
N LEU A 296 -2.45 -19.63 2.93
CA LEU A 296 -3.88 -19.84 2.65
C LEU A 296 -4.14 -20.33 1.21
N ALA A 297 -3.29 -20.03 0.23
CA ALA A 297 -3.47 -20.51 -1.14
C ALA A 297 -3.42 -22.04 -1.25
N MET A 298 -2.83 -22.76 -0.28
CA MET A 298 -2.88 -24.24 -0.26
C MET A 298 -4.30 -24.78 -0.17
N LEU A 299 -5.26 -24.00 0.37
CA LEU A 299 -6.68 -24.39 0.42
C LEU A 299 -7.33 -24.42 -0.97
N GLN A 300 -6.78 -23.71 -1.98
CA GLN A 300 -7.23 -23.84 -3.37
C GLN A 300 -6.90 -25.22 -3.96
N LEU A 301 -5.98 -25.95 -3.34
CA LEU A 301 -5.55 -27.31 -3.72
C LEU A 301 -5.97 -28.36 -2.68
N ALA A 302 -6.78 -27.98 -1.70
CA ALA A 302 -7.25 -28.84 -0.62
C ALA A 302 -8.72 -29.21 -0.80
N ASP A 303 -9.04 -30.45 -0.47
CA ASP A 303 -10.40 -30.92 -0.27
C ASP A 303 -10.54 -31.28 1.22
N ALA A 304 -11.58 -30.78 1.88
CA ALA A 304 -11.73 -30.87 3.33
C ALA A 304 -13.19 -30.92 3.79
N GLN A 305 -13.43 -31.63 4.88
CA GLN A 305 -14.68 -31.67 5.61
C GLN A 305 -14.38 -31.45 7.10
N VAL A 306 -14.99 -30.42 7.69
CA VAL A 306 -14.84 -30.08 9.10
C VAL A 306 -16.22 -30.10 9.76
N SER A 307 -16.43 -30.98 10.72
CA SER A 307 -17.59 -30.90 11.63
C SER A 307 -17.15 -30.45 13.02
N VAL A 308 -17.90 -29.51 13.59
CA VAL A 308 -17.71 -28.97 14.94
C VAL A 308 -19.01 -29.11 15.72
N HIS A 309 -18.90 -29.54 16.97
CA HIS A 309 -19.97 -29.49 17.95
C HIS A 309 -19.34 -29.18 19.32
N GLY A 310 -19.80 -28.16 20.04
CA GLY A 310 -19.30 -27.92 21.39
C GLY A 310 -19.61 -26.54 21.94
N ASP A 311 -19.14 -26.29 23.16
CA ASP A 311 -19.34 -25.03 23.84
C ASP A 311 -18.33 -23.99 23.34
N THR A 312 -18.75 -22.74 23.17
CA THR A 312 -17.84 -21.62 22.86
C THR A 312 -17.77 -20.66 24.03
N ALA A 313 -16.77 -19.77 24.02
CA ALA A 313 -16.80 -18.58 24.86
C ALA A 313 -18.15 -17.83 24.70
N ALA A 314 -18.59 -17.20 25.79
CA ALA A 314 -19.58 -16.13 25.73
C ALA A 314 -18.85 -14.80 25.42
N LEU A 315 -19.60 -13.77 25.06
CA LEU A 315 -19.08 -12.47 24.71
C LEU A 315 -19.34 -11.48 25.85
N ASP A 316 -18.30 -10.85 26.36
CA ASP A 316 -18.40 -9.73 27.30
C ASP A 316 -18.35 -8.41 26.54
N VAL A 317 -19.33 -7.55 26.78
CA VAL A 317 -19.25 -6.12 26.50
C VAL A 317 -18.43 -5.49 27.62
N VAL A 318 -17.17 -5.17 27.34
CA VAL A 318 -16.27 -4.48 28.27
C VAL A 318 -16.22 -2.99 27.92
N ARG A 319 -16.23 -2.11 28.92
CA ARG A 319 -16.00 -0.67 28.72
C ARG A 319 -14.52 -0.37 28.91
N ASN A 320 -13.88 0.19 27.88
CA ASN A 320 -12.47 0.57 27.92
C ASN A 320 -12.23 1.83 28.77
N ALA A 321 -10.96 2.16 29.03
CA ALA A 321 -10.55 3.33 29.81
C ALA A 321 -10.95 4.71 29.22
N GLN A 322 -11.52 4.74 28.01
CA GLN A 322 -12.05 5.93 27.33
C GLN A 322 -13.60 5.97 27.37
N GLY A 323 -14.23 5.08 28.14
CA GLY A 323 -15.68 4.97 28.29
C GLY A 323 -16.39 4.18 27.17
N ARG A 324 -15.66 3.61 26.21
CA ARG A 324 -16.21 2.99 24.99
C ARG A 324 -16.41 1.49 25.13
N HIS A 325 -17.49 0.95 24.55
CA HIS A 325 -17.80 -0.49 24.58
C HIS A 325 -17.00 -1.26 23.52
N THR A 326 -16.44 -2.41 23.88
CA THR A 326 -15.78 -3.36 22.98
C THR A 326 -16.12 -4.80 23.38
N LEU A 327 -16.04 -5.77 22.45
CA LEU A 327 -16.26 -7.19 22.77
C LEU A 327 -14.97 -7.91 23.20
N ALA A 328 -15.08 -8.73 24.25
CA ALA A 328 -14.06 -9.68 24.70
C ALA A 328 -14.67 -11.10 24.83
N THR A 329 -13.83 -12.14 24.79
CA THR A 329 -14.27 -13.53 25.04
C THR A 329 -14.20 -13.87 26.52
N ARG A 330 -15.31 -14.32 27.12
CA ARG A 330 -15.37 -14.81 28.50
C ARG A 330 -15.66 -16.32 28.56
N ALA A 331 -15.31 -16.95 29.68
CA ALA A 331 -15.82 -18.28 30.00
C ALA A 331 -17.35 -18.23 30.14
N GLY A 332 -18.06 -19.05 29.38
CA GLY A 332 -19.53 -19.09 29.34
C GLY A 332 -20.05 -20.23 28.47
N THR A 333 -21.35 -20.19 28.19
CA THR A 333 -22.14 -21.28 27.56
C THR A 333 -22.60 -20.93 26.15
N GLY A 334 -21.71 -20.37 25.32
CA GLY A 334 -21.94 -20.31 23.88
C GLY A 334 -21.92 -21.72 23.27
N ARG A 335 -22.40 -21.87 22.04
CA ARG A 335 -22.41 -23.16 21.33
C ARG A 335 -22.14 -22.97 19.84
N ALA A 336 -21.29 -23.83 19.29
CA ALA A 336 -21.10 -23.98 17.84
C ALA A 336 -21.51 -25.40 17.42
N ASP A 337 -22.24 -25.48 16.30
CA ASP A 337 -22.65 -26.74 15.66
C ASP A 337 -22.61 -26.61 14.14
N GLY A 338 -22.05 -27.60 13.44
CA GLY A 338 -22.23 -27.70 12.00
C GLY A 338 -21.19 -28.56 11.28
N GLN A 339 -21.29 -28.55 9.95
CA GLN A 339 -20.38 -29.21 9.03
C GLN A 339 -20.10 -28.29 7.83
N LEU A 340 -18.83 -27.97 7.61
CA LEU A 340 -18.37 -27.30 6.40
C LEU A 340 -17.68 -28.31 5.48
N ARG A 341 -18.11 -28.37 4.22
CA ARG A 341 -17.46 -29.15 3.15
C ARG A 341 -16.84 -28.19 2.14
N TRP A 342 -15.59 -28.46 1.78
CA TRP A 342 -14.72 -27.60 0.96
C TRP A 342 -14.03 -28.46 -0.10
N ILE A 343 -14.02 -28.00 -1.35
CA ILE A 343 -13.29 -28.63 -2.47
C ILE A 343 -12.63 -27.53 -3.28
N ARG A 344 -11.31 -27.61 -3.47
CA ARG A 344 -10.47 -26.76 -4.34
C ARG A 344 -10.90 -25.29 -4.45
N GLY A 345 -10.97 -24.57 -3.32
CA GLY A 345 -11.29 -23.14 -3.30
C GLY A 345 -12.77 -22.77 -3.10
N ALA A 346 -13.68 -23.76 -3.01
CA ALA A 346 -15.12 -23.52 -2.87
C ALA A 346 -15.77 -24.34 -1.74
N LEU A 347 -16.71 -23.73 -1.03
CA LEU A 347 -17.63 -24.45 -0.15
C LEU A 347 -18.63 -25.29 -0.97
N GLN A 348 -19.15 -26.37 -0.42
CA GLN A 348 -20.02 -27.32 -1.13
C GLN A 348 -21.47 -27.31 -0.62
N PRO A 349 -22.46 -27.68 -1.46
CA PRO A 349 -23.87 -27.73 -1.07
C PRO A 349 -24.13 -28.58 0.17
N GLY A 350 -25.03 -28.13 1.04
CA GLY A 350 -25.29 -28.72 2.34
C GLY A 350 -24.18 -28.48 3.37
N SER A 351 -23.31 -27.48 3.17
CA SER A 351 -22.46 -26.97 4.25
C SER A 351 -23.27 -26.02 5.13
N GLN A 352 -23.20 -26.23 6.44
CA GLN A 352 -23.86 -25.37 7.42
C GLN A 352 -22.99 -25.16 8.65
N LEU A 353 -23.05 -23.97 9.24
CA LEU A 353 -22.45 -23.67 10.54
C LEU A 353 -23.38 -22.74 11.31
N GLN A 354 -23.72 -23.10 12.52
CA GLN A 354 -24.48 -22.29 13.47
C GLN A 354 -23.60 -21.98 14.68
N TRP A 355 -23.59 -20.73 15.10
CA TRP A 355 -22.91 -20.27 16.31
C TRP A 355 -23.84 -19.37 17.11
N ARG A 356 -23.96 -19.63 18.42
CA ARG A 356 -24.71 -18.78 19.36
C ARG A 356 -23.83 -18.47 20.56
N ALA A 357 -23.60 -17.20 20.86
CA ALA A 357 -22.79 -16.76 21.99
C ALA A 357 -23.61 -15.80 22.88
N PRO A 358 -23.89 -16.16 24.15
CA PRO A 358 -24.47 -15.24 25.12
C PRO A 358 -23.65 -13.96 25.22
N LEU A 359 -24.34 -12.82 25.28
CA LEU A 359 -23.75 -11.51 25.50
C LEU A 359 -23.95 -11.14 26.96
N HIS A 360 -22.90 -10.66 27.61
CA HIS A 360 -22.94 -10.18 29.00
C HIS A 360 -22.39 -8.75 29.10
N ASP A 361 -22.91 -7.98 30.05
CA ASP A 361 -22.33 -6.70 30.43
C ASP A 361 -21.35 -6.90 31.57
N SER A 362 -20.05 -6.76 31.30
CA SER A 362 -19.01 -6.91 32.33
C SER A 362 -18.86 -5.65 33.20
N THR A 363 -19.59 -4.57 32.92
CA THR A 363 -19.53 -3.30 33.65
C THR A 363 -20.52 -3.24 34.81
N ARG A 364 -21.50 -4.15 34.82
CA ARG A 364 -22.43 -4.37 35.94
C ARG A 364 -21.96 -5.57 36.76
N THR A 365 -22.21 -5.52 38.08
CA THR A 365 -21.86 -6.59 39.02
C THR A 365 -23.12 -6.99 39.80
N PRO A 366 -23.67 -8.21 39.62
CA PRO A 366 -23.23 -9.27 38.69
C PRO A 366 -23.42 -8.89 37.21
N ALA A 367 -22.69 -9.58 36.34
CA ALA A 367 -22.67 -9.31 34.90
C ALA A 367 -24.00 -9.67 34.23
N ALA A 368 -24.79 -8.65 33.87
CA ALA A 368 -26.12 -8.81 33.31
C ALA A 368 -26.10 -9.56 31.97
N LEU A 369 -27.06 -10.46 31.73
CA LEU A 369 -27.26 -11.08 30.43
C LEU A 369 -27.90 -10.06 29.49
N LEU A 370 -27.19 -9.74 28.40
CA LEU A 370 -27.56 -8.75 27.41
C LEU A 370 -28.33 -9.34 26.21
N GLY A 371 -28.29 -10.67 26.04
CA GLY A 371 -28.91 -11.39 24.93
C GLY A 371 -27.98 -12.48 24.41
N ALA A 372 -28.02 -12.76 23.11
CA ALA A 372 -27.05 -13.62 22.44
C ALA A 372 -26.82 -13.18 21.00
N LEU A 373 -25.57 -13.21 20.55
CA LEU A 373 -25.23 -13.16 19.13
C LEU A 373 -25.52 -14.53 18.53
N ALA A 374 -26.28 -14.56 17.43
CA ALA A 374 -26.54 -15.76 16.63
C ALA A 374 -26.02 -15.54 15.20
N ALA A 375 -25.10 -16.40 14.74
CA ALA A 375 -24.58 -16.39 13.39
C ALA A 375 -24.85 -17.73 12.72
N GLN A 376 -25.31 -17.71 11.47
CA GLN A 376 -25.59 -18.90 10.67
C GLN A 376 -25.06 -18.74 9.25
N LEU A 377 -24.22 -19.68 8.82
CA LEU A 377 -23.81 -19.87 7.43
C LEU A 377 -24.55 -21.09 6.85
N GLN A 378 -25.14 -20.91 5.68
CA GLN A 378 -25.72 -21.97 4.83
C GLN A 378 -25.08 -21.90 3.44
N VAL A 379 -24.88 -23.04 2.78
CA VAL A 379 -24.34 -23.09 1.40
C VAL A 379 -25.10 -24.12 0.59
N ASP A 380 -25.75 -23.66 -0.49
CA ASP A 380 -26.43 -24.49 -1.47
C ASP A 380 -25.84 -24.26 -2.87
N GLN A 381 -26.51 -23.52 -3.76
CA GLN A 381 -25.89 -22.98 -4.98
C GLN A 381 -25.08 -21.71 -4.69
N ASP A 382 -25.59 -20.90 -3.75
CA ASP A 382 -25.01 -19.67 -3.23
C ASP A 382 -24.66 -19.85 -1.74
N MET A 383 -23.92 -18.91 -1.16
CA MET A 383 -23.67 -18.83 0.29
C MET A 383 -24.64 -17.82 0.92
N ARG A 384 -25.30 -18.18 2.02
CA ARG A 384 -26.11 -17.24 2.84
C ARG A 384 -25.50 -17.13 4.23
N LEU A 385 -25.20 -15.91 4.64
CA LEU A 385 -24.73 -15.56 5.98
C LEU A 385 -25.80 -14.71 6.67
N GLN A 386 -26.37 -15.25 7.73
CA GLN A 386 -27.24 -14.51 8.65
C GLN A 386 -26.48 -14.24 9.95
N VAL A 387 -26.55 -13.02 10.47
CA VAL A 387 -26.01 -12.66 11.79
C VAL A 387 -27.00 -11.74 12.48
N SER A 388 -27.46 -12.10 13.67
CA SER A 388 -28.31 -11.26 14.51
C SER A 388 -27.74 -11.14 15.92
N MET A 389 -27.80 -9.92 16.45
CA MET A 389 -27.40 -9.52 17.79
C MET A 389 -28.44 -8.51 18.27
N PRO A 390 -29.30 -8.88 19.24
CA PRO A 390 -30.33 -7.98 19.74
C PRO A 390 -29.69 -6.77 20.40
N GLU A 391 -30.33 -5.60 20.29
CA GLU A 391 -29.87 -4.36 20.91
C GLU A 391 -29.93 -4.48 22.44
N PRO A 392 -28.79 -4.46 23.16
CA PRO A 392 -28.82 -4.57 24.60
C PRO A 392 -28.95 -3.22 25.27
N ALA A 393 -29.83 -3.15 26.26
CA ALA A 393 -29.99 -1.99 27.13
C ALA A 393 -28.63 -1.53 27.68
N ASP A 394 -28.37 -0.23 27.54
CA ASP A 394 -27.16 0.49 27.99
C ASP A 394 -25.83 0.11 27.29
N ALA A 395 -25.84 -0.79 26.31
CA ALA A 395 -24.63 -1.25 25.61
C ALA A 395 -24.33 -0.48 24.31
N GLY A 396 -25.36 -0.02 23.58
CA GLY A 396 -25.19 0.66 22.29
C GLY A 396 -24.44 -0.20 21.26
N LEU A 397 -24.81 -1.47 21.14
CA LEU A 397 -24.20 -2.44 20.22
C LEU A 397 -25.28 -3.24 19.48
N THR A 398 -25.44 -3.06 18.16
CA THR A 398 -26.38 -3.84 17.34
C THR A 398 -25.71 -4.38 16.08
N LEU A 399 -26.15 -5.56 15.64
CA LEU A 399 -25.78 -6.14 14.35
C LEU A 399 -26.92 -7.05 13.87
N ASP A 400 -27.48 -6.74 12.72
CA ASP A 400 -28.54 -7.53 12.09
C ASP A 400 -28.30 -7.56 10.57
N ALA A 401 -28.00 -8.74 10.02
CA ALA A 401 -27.60 -8.89 8.63
C ALA A 401 -28.05 -10.22 8.02
N ASP A 402 -28.57 -10.16 6.80
CA ASP A 402 -28.85 -11.32 5.94
C ASP A 402 -28.22 -11.06 4.57
N LEU A 403 -27.12 -11.76 4.29
CA LEU A 403 -26.26 -11.54 3.14
C LEU A 403 -26.17 -12.81 2.29
N ARG A 404 -26.63 -12.73 1.05
CA ARG A 404 -26.49 -13.78 0.03
C ARG A 404 -25.34 -13.44 -0.90
N VAL A 405 -24.36 -14.33 -1.00
CA VAL A 405 -23.19 -14.23 -1.88
C VAL A 405 -23.31 -15.25 -3.00
N GLN A 406 -23.37 -14.79 -4.25
CA GLN A 406 -23.63 -15.67 -5.40
C GLN A 406 -22.48 -16.65 -5.66
N GLY A 407 -22.77 -17.93 -5.87
CA GLY A 407 -21.79 -19.00 -5.98
C GLY A 407 -21.07 -19.29 -4.66
N ARG A 408 -20.01 -20.11 -4.74
CA ARG A 408 -19.41 -20.79 -3.56
C ARG A 408 -17.90 -20.67 -3.41
N GLN A 409 -17.24 -20.00 -4.36
CA GLN A 409 -15.79 -19.79 -4.34
C GLN A 409 -15.44 -18.69 -3.33
N LEU A 410 -14.46 -18.94 -2.47
CA LEU A 410 -13.98 -17.97 -1.49
C LEU A 410 -12.61 -17.42 -1.90
N PRO A 411 -12.48 -16.10 -2.22
CA PRO A 411 -11.26 -15.50 -2.72
C PRO A 411 -10.27 -15.21 -1.58
N LEU A 412 -9.52 -16.24 -1.20
CA LEU A 412 -8.62 -16.26 -0.02
C LEU A 412 -7.51 -15.19 0.01
N GLN A 413 -7.30 -14.44 -1.08
CA GLN A 413 -6.37 -13.31 -1.15
C GLN A 413 -7.07 -11.95 -1.06
N SER A 414 -8.36 -11.86 -1.42
CA SER A 414 -9.05 -10.60 -1.66
C SER A 414 -10.56 -10.75 -1.44
N MET A 415 -10.99 -10.84 -0.17
CA MET A 415 -12.41 -10.94 0.23
C MET A 415 -13.29 -9.83 -0.37
N ARG A 416 -12.72 -8.66 -0.72
CA ARG A 416 -13.41 -7.59 -1.46
C ARG A 416 -14.06 -8.08 -2.77
N SER A 417 -13.48 -9.08 -3.43
CA SER A 417 -14.03 -9.64 -4.68
C SER A 417 -15.31 -10.48 -4.48
N LEU A 418 -15.77 -10.67 -3.24
CA LEU A 418 -17.13 -11.11 -2.96
C LEU A 418 -18.16 -9.98 -3.11
N LEU A 419 -17.81 -8.70 -2.89
CA LEU A 419 -18.80 -7.60 -2.91
C LEU A 419 -19.65 -7.59 -4.20
N PRO A 420 -19.08 -7.64 -5.43
CA PRO A 420 -19.86 -7.60 -6.68
C PRO A 420 -20.88 -8.73 -6.90
N ARG A 421 -20.97 -9.67 -5.96
CA ARG A 421 -21.90 -10.80 -5.94
C ARG A 421 -22.62 -10.98 -4.59
N THR A 422 -22.48 -10.03 -3.67
CA THR A 422 -23.23 -9.98 -2.41
C THR A 422 -24.48 -9.11 -2.59
N SER A 423 -25.66 -9.64 -2.29
CA SER A 423 -26.91 -8.89 -2.11
C SER A 423 -27.51 -9.21 -0.74
N GLY A 424 -28.29 -8.29 -0.17
CA GLY A 424 -28.89 -8.47 1.16
C GLY A 424 -29.10 -7.18 1.93
N HIS A 425 -29.14 -7.27 3.25
CA HIS A 425 -29.16 -6.12 4.14
C HIS A 425 -28.18 -6.30 5.32
N ALA A 426 -27.71 -5.19 5.87
CA ALA A 426 -26.90 -5.15 7.09
C ALA A 426 -27.16 -3.85 7.86
N ARG A 427 -27.75 -3.96 9.06
CA ARG A 427 -27.80 -2.92 10.08
C ARG A 427 -26.70 -3.15 11.11
N LEU A 428 -26.02 -2.08 11.51
CA LEU A 428 -24.90 -2.09 12.45
C LEU A 428 -24.97 -0.82 13.30
N HIS A 429 -24.82 -0.94 14.61
CA HIS A 429 -24.51 0.17 15.49
C HIS A 429 -23.37 -0.28 16.42
N TRP A 430 -22.12 0.06 16.12
CA TRP A 430 -20.96 -0.51 16.82
C TRP A 430 -19.73 0.42 16.81
N GLN A 431 -19.10 0.64 17.96
CA GLN A 431 -17.74 1.16 18.08
C GLN A 431 -16.70 0.15 17.55
N LEU A 432 -16.27 0.29 16.30
CA LEU A 432 -15.27 -0.59 15.69
C LEU A 432 -13.85 -0.11 15.97
N SER A 433 -12.93 -1.03 16.25
CA SER A 433 -11.52 -0.75 16.56
C SER A 433 -10.65 -0.34 15.36
N SER A 434 -11.16 -0.50 14.13
CA SER A 434 -10.58 0.05 12.92
C SER A 434 -11.68 0.36 11.91
N LEU A 435 -11.60 1.53 11.27
CA LEU A 435 -12.50 1.95 10.20
C LEU A 435 -11.88 1.85 8.79
N SER A 436 -10.67 1.27 8.69
CA SER A 436 -9.90 1.09 7.45
C SER A 436 -10.60 0.23 6.37
N TRP A 437 -11.64 -0.51 6.76
CA TRP A 437 -12.50 -1.28 5.87
C TRP A 437 -13.60 -0.44 5.18
N ILE A 438 -13.94 0.76 5.70
CA ILE A 438 -14.97 1.62 5.09
C ILE A 438 -14.50 2.15 3.73
N PRO A 439 -13.29 2.71 3.56
CA PRO A 439 -12.76 3.04 2.22
C PRO A 439 -12.71 1.82 1.28
N ALA A 440 -12.48 0.62 1.83
CA ALA A 440 -12.45 -0.62 1.06
C ALA A 440 -13.82 -1.07 0.50
N LEU A 441 -14.93 -0.43 0.89
CA LEU A 441 -16.24 -0.58 0.23
C LEU A 441 -16.35 0.23 -1.08
N PHE A 442 -15.53 1.27 -1.25
CA PHE A 442 -15.62 2.20 -2.37
C PHE A 442 -14.49 1.95 -3.38
N PRO A 443 -14.80 1.52 -4.62
CA PRO A 443 -13.80 1.36 -5.68
C PRO A 443 -13.08 2.67 -6.05
N ASP A 444 -11.79 2.55 -6.37
CA ASP A 444 -10.90 3.63 -6.83
C ASP A 444 -10.73 4.84 -5.87
N VAL A 445 -10.99 4.64 -4.57
CA VAL A 445 -10.83 5.65 -3.50
C VAL A 445 -9.55 5.45 -2.68
N ASP A 446 -8.44 5.08 -3.32
CA ASP A 446 -7.11 4.93 -2.70
C ASP A 446 -6.56 6.23 -2.06
N TRP A 447 -7.25 7.36 -2.26
CA TRP A 447 -6.92 8.68 -1.77
C TRP A 447 -7.53 9.01 -0.39
N LEU A 448 -8.41 8.15 0.15
CA LEU A 448 -9.07 8.32 1.45
C LEU A 448 -8.75 7.13 2.35
N THR A 449 -8.15 7.37 3.52
CA THR A 449 -8.13 6.38 4.61
C THR A 449 -8.87 6.91 5.84
N LEU A 450 -9.56 5.99 6.53
CA LEU A 450 -10.31 6.25 7.74
C LEU A 450 -9.71 5.36 8.82
N ASP A 451 -8.92 5.95 9.71
CA ASP A 451 -8.01 5.23 10.59
C ASP A 451 -8.31 5.45 12.06
N GLY A 452 -7.92 4.46 12.88
CA GLY A 452 -8.33 4.38 14.28
C GLY A 452 -9.77 3.87 14.44
N ASP A 453 -10.29 4.05 15.66
CA ASP A 453 -11.60 3.54 16.09
C ASP A 453 -12.70 4.60 16.03
N GLY A 454 -13.95 4.16 15.87
CA GLY A 454 -15.10 5.05 15.82
C GLY A 454 -16.43 4.32 15.86
N LEU A 455 -17.47 5.02 16.30
CA LEU A 455 -18.85 4.55 16.26
C LEU A 455 -19.35 4.57 14.82
N VAL A 456 -19.84 3.42 14.34
CA VAL A 456 -20.51 3.30 13.05
C VAL A 456 -21.98 2.99 13.31
N ASP A 457 -22.86 3.85 12.82
CA ASP A 457 -24.28 3.55 12.64
C ASP A 457 -24.52 3.33 11.14
N ALA A 458 -25.07 2.20 10.74
CA ALA A 458 -25.36 1.92 9.35
C ALA A 458 -26.66 1.10 9.21
N ASP A 459 -27.40 1.37 8.15
CA ASP A 459 -28.52 0.57 7.67
C ASP A 459 -28.33 0.45 6.14
N LEU A 460 -27.76 -0.67 5.71
CA LEU A 460 -27.28 -0.87 4.35
C LEU A 460 -28.17 -1.87 3.62
N ARG A 461 -28.65 -1.48 2.45
CA ARG A 461 -29.26 -2.37 1.45
C ARG A 461 -28.24 -2.61 0.36
N ILE A 462 -28.03 -3.87 -0.02
CA ILE A 462 -26.97 -4.25 -0.97
C ILE A 462 -27.60 -5.04 -2.12
N ASP A 463 -27.34 -4.63 -3.37
CA ASP A 463 -27.54 -5.48 -4.54
C ASP A 463 -26.24 -5.61 -5.33
N ARG A 464 -25.70 -6.84 -5.40
CA ARG A 464 -24.49 -7.21 -6.16
C ARG A 464 -23.33 -6.23 -5.90
N GLY A 465 -23.14 -5.90 -4.62
CA GLY A 465 -22.10 -5.00 -4.14
C GLY A 465 -22.40 -3.51 -4.25
N GLN A 466 -23.53 -3.13 -4.84
CA GLN A 466 -23.98 -1.73 -4.89
C GLN A 466 -24.91 -1.42 -3.73
N LEU A 467 -24.76 -0.23 -3.13
CA LEU A 467 -25.68 0.25 -2.09
C LEU A 467 -27.00 0.70 -2.73
N GLY A 468 -28.11 0.13 -2.26
CA GLY A 468 -29.46 0.41 -2.75
C GLY A 468 -30.13 1.60 -2.07
N ALA A 469 -31.23 2.07 -2.64
CA ALA A 469 -31.97 3.22 -2.15
C ALA A 469 -32.50 3.03 -0.71
N GLY A 470 -32.32 4.07 0.11
CA GLY A 470 -32.60 4.06 1.54
C GLY A 470 -31.41 3.66 2.41
N SER A 471 -30.24 3.31 1.83
CA SER A 471 -29.05 3.00 2.63
C SER A 471 -28.49 4.24 3.34
N ARG A 472 -28.12 4.11 4.62
CA ARG A 472 -27.42 5.11 5.43
C ARG A 472 -26.14 4.54 6.04
N LEU A 473 -25.11 5.37 6.21
CA LEU A 473 -23.98 5.10 7.10
C LEU A 473 -23.49 6.41 7.70
N GLN A 474 -23.37 6.46 9.02
CA GLN A 474 -22.91 7.60 9.80
C GLN A 474 -21.73 7.17 10.67
N VAL A 475 -20.68 7.99 10.66
CA VAL A 475 -19.51 7.88 11.52
C VAL A 475 -19.35 9.22 12.24
N PRO A 476 -19.90 9.40 13.45
CA PRO A 476 -19.91 10.71 14.10
C PRO A 476 -18.52 11.22 14.50
N HIS A 477 -17.58 10.30 14.77
CA HIS A 477 -16.21 10.63 15.18
C HIS A 477 -15.22 9.58 14.63
N VAL A 478 -14.25 10.03 13.83
CA VAL A 478 -13.14 9.24 13.27
C VAL A 478 -11.91 10.12 13.05
N ARG A 479 -10.71 9.55 12.89
CA ARG A 479 -9.57 10.26 12.27
C ARG A 479 -9.54 9.95 10.77
N ALA A 480 -9.69 10.99 9.96
CA ALA A 480 -9.63 10.87 8.51
C ALA A 480 -8.28 11.37 8.00
N HIS A 481 -7.70 10.63 7.05
CA HIS A 481 -6.51 10.99 6.31
C HIS A 481 -6.84 11.02 4.82
N VAL A 482 -6.56 12.16 4.16
CA VAL A 482 -6.97 12.43 2.78
C VAL A 482 -5.76 12.88 1.95
N GLY A 483 -5.37 12.06 0.98
CA GLY A 483 -4.26 12.33 0.06
C GLY A 483 -4.74 13.04 -1.21
N VAL A 484 -4.27 14.26 -1.48
CA VAL A 484 -4.68 15.03 -2.68
C VAL A 484 -3.53 15.89 -3.23
N MET A 485 -3.25 15.79 -4.54
CA MET A 485 -2.20 16.58 -5.22
C MET A 485 -0.82 16.56 -4.53
N GLY A 486 -0.40 15.42 -3.96
CA GLY A 486 0.88 15.30 -3.23
C GLY A 486 0.87 15.91 -1.82
N HIS A 487 -0.30 16.27 -1.30
CA HIS A 487 -0.54 16.69 0.07
C HIS A 487 -1.28 15.61 0.86
N ALA A 488 -1.02 15.57 2.17
CA ALA A 488 -1.78 14.81 3.15
C ALA A 488 -2.63 15.79 3.98
N ILE A 489 -3.90 15.48 4.17
CA ILE A 489 -4.82 16.23 5.05
C ILE A 489 -5.24 15.31 6.18
N ASP A 490 -4.80 15.61 7.39
CA ASP A 490 -5.06 14.82 8.60
C ASP A 490 -5.99 15.59 9.54
N GLY A 491 -7.07 14.95 10.02
CA GLY A 491 -8.05 15.62 10.88
C GLY A 491 -8.97 14.71 11.69
N GLN A 492 -9.63 15.31 12.68
CA GLN A 492 -10.81 14.72 13.32
C GLN A 492 -12.04 15.00 12.47
N ALA A 493 -12.75 13.96 12.05
CA ALA A 493 -13.85 14.06 11.11
C ALA A 493 -15.12 13.35 11.57
N SER A 494 -16.24 13.78 11.00
CA SER A 494 -17.47 13.00 10.86
C SER A 494 -17.75 12.69 9.39
N ALA A 495 -18.50 11.63 9.13
CA ALA A 495 -18.97 11.26 7.80
C ALA A 495 -20.45 10.82 7.84
N ASP A 496 -21.23 11.24 6.83
CA ASP A 496 -22.62 10.86 6.62
C ASP A 496 -22.82 10.48 5.14
N LEU A 497 -23.09 9.19 4.90
CA LEU A 497 -23.37 8.59 3.60
C LEU A 497 -24.86 8.28 3.51
N ARG A 498 -25.51 8.70 2.41
CA ARG A 498 -26.90 8.38 2.10
C ARG A 498 -27.02 7.98 0.64
N VAL A 499 -27.85 6.99 0.35
CA VAL A 499 -28.21 6.63 -1.03
C VAL A 499 -29.70 6.82 -1.22
N SER A 500 -30.09 7.88 -1.94
CA SER A 500 -31.46 8.06 -2.42
C SER A 500 -31.63 7.47 -3.82
N ALA A 501 -32.84 7.59 -4.37
CA ALA A 501 -33.11 7.38 -5.79
C ALA A 501 -33.79 8.62 -6.36
N ASP A 502 -33.61 8.87 -7.66
CA ASP A 502 -34.35 9.89 -8.40
C ASP A 502 -35.75 9.41 -8.81
N ALA A 503 -36.51 10.26 -9.50
CA ALA A 503 -37.86 9.92 -10.00
C ALA A 503 -37.88 8.78 -11.04
N ASN A 504 -36.73 8.41 -11.60
CA ASN A 504 -36.55 7.31 -12.55
C ASN A 504 -35.99 6.03 -11.89
N GLY A 505 -35.83 6.02 -10.55
CA GLY A 505 -35.23 4.92 -9.80
C GLY A 505 -33.71 4.82 -9.88
N GLN A 506 -33.03 5.82 -10.46
CA GLN A 506 -31.57 5.86 -10.56
C GLN A 506 -30.96 6.26 -9.22
N LEU A 507 -29.92 5.53 -8.78
CA LEU A 507 -29.31 5.72 -7.47
C LEU A 507 -28.54 7.05 -7.39
N LEU A 508 -28.73 7.77 -6.29
CA LEU A 508 -28.03 9.01 -5.96
C LEU A 508 -27.27 8.87 -4.63
N PRO A 509 -26.07 8.24 -4.62
CA PRO A 509 -25.16 8.29 -3.50
C PRO A 509 -24.65 9.73 -3.23
N ALA A 510 -24.81 10.17 -1.98
CA ALA A 510 -24.22 11.37 -1.44
C ALA A 510 -23.40 11.04 -0.17
N LEU A 511 -22.20 11.60 -0.06
CA LEU A 511 -21.32 11.47 1.10
C LEU A 511 -20.86 12.87 1.54
N ALA A 512 -21.28 13.29 2.72
CA ALA A 512 -20.80 14.50 3.38
C ALA A 512 -19.71 14.13 4.40
N LEU A 513 -18.54 14.77 4.32
CA LEU A 513 -17.44 14.60 5.26
C LEU A 513 -17.04 15.97 5.84
N GLN A 514 -17.07 16.11 7.17
CA GLN A 514 -16.67 17.34 7.86
C GLN A 514 -15.50 17.06 8.81
N MET A 515 -14.34 17.66 8.54
CA MET A 515 -13.23 17.72 9.50
C MET A 515 -13.43 18.91 10.43
N GLN A 516 -13.69 18.66 11.72
CA GLN A 516 -13.80 19.70 12.75
C GLN A 516 -12.47 20.47 12.89
N GLN A 517 -11.35 19.75 12.86
CA GLN A 517 -9.99 20.27 12.87
C GLN A 517 -9.18 19.51 11.83
N PHE A 518 -8.38 20.21 11.04
CA PHE A 518 -7.53 19.61 10.02
C PHE A 518 -6.16 20.28 9.94
N SER A 519 -5.18 19.53 9.48
CA SER A 519 -3.85 20.02 9.13
C SER A 519 -3.44 19.50 7.77
N ILE A 520 -2.73 20.32 6.98
CA ILE A 520 -2.20 19.93 5.67
C ILE A 520 -0.69 19.84 5.75
N ALA A 521 -0.16 18.68 5.40
CA ALA A 521 1.25 18.39 5.21
C ALA A 521 1.52 18.00 3.75
N HIS A 522 2.78 17.75 3.41
CA HIS A 522 3.15 17.13 2.13
C HIS A 522 3.21 15.61 2.31
N SER A 523 2.82 14.82 1.31
CA SER A 523 2.81 13.35 1.43
C SER A 523 4.20 12.74 1.62
N ASP A 524 5.26 13.46 1.24
CA ASP A 524 6.67 13.12 1.47
C ASP A 524 7.17 13.49 2.90
N ALA A 525 6.40 14.30 3.65
CA ALA A 525 6.74 14.78 4.99
C ALA A 525 5.49 15.00 5.87
N PRO A 526 4.65 13.97 6.12
CA PRO A 526 3.34 14.11 6.78
C PRO A 526 3.43 14.67 8.21
N THR A 527 4.55 14.44 8.91
CA THR A 527 4.78 14.95 10.27
C THR A 527 5.11 16.46 10.34
N ARG A 528 5.12 17.17 9.20
CA ARG A 528 5.42 18.61 9.11
C ARG A 528 4.26 19.39 8.45
N PRO A 529 3.11 19.54 9.15
CA PRO A 529 1.98 20.31 8.64
C PRO A 529 2.34 21.80 8.52
N PHE A 530 1.93 22.41 7.41
CA PHE A 530 2.16 23.83 7.09
C PHE A 530 0.87 24.65 6.96
N VAL A 531 -0.29 24.00 6.87
CA VAL A 531 -1.61 24.63 7.03
C VAL A 531 -2.33 23.98 8.22
N GLN A 532 -3.06 24.78 9.00
CA GLN A 532 -3.90 24.33 10.11
C GLN A 532 -5.24 25.04 10.10
N GLY A 533 -6.34 24.31 9.96
CA GLY A 533 -7.68 24.87 9.87
C GLY A 533 -8.72 24.13 10.72
N ARG A 534 -9.96 24.60 10.59
CA ARG A 534 -11.17 24.02 11.17
C ARG A 534 -12.26 23.99 10.10
N ASP A 535 -13.27 23.15 10.30
CA ASP A 535 -14.47 23.08 9.47
C ASP A 535 -14.19 22.97 7.96
N LEU A 536 -13.29 22.05 7.59
CA LEU A 536 -13.19 21.60 6.18
C LEU A 536 -14.37 20.68 5.89
N ARG A 537 -15.13 21.00 4.85
CA ARG A 537 -16.27 20.21 4.36
C ARG A 537 -15.99 19.71 2.96
N LEU A 538 -16.24 18.43 2.74
CA LEU A 538 -16.15 17.76 1.46
C LEU A 538 -17.47 17.05 1.20
N ASP A 539 -18.30 17.63 0.34
CA ASP A 539 -19.57 17.06 -0.09
C ASP A 539 -19.39 16.37 -1.44
N LEU A 540 -19.67 15.08 -1.50
CA LEU A 540 -19.54 14.22 -2.68
C LEU A 540 -20.95 13.81 -3.14
N GLN A 541 -21.27 14.04 -4.41
CA GLN A 541 -22.56 13.70 -5.01
C GLN A 541 -22.35 12.96 -6.33
N THR A 542 -22.83 11.72 -6.41
CA THR A 542 -22.74 10.89 -7.62
C THR A 542 -23.90 11.23 -8.56
N ARG A 543 -23.65 11.34 -9.86
CA ARG A 543 -24.72 11.52 -10.85
C ARG A 543 -25.49 10.22 -11.12
N ALA A 544 -26.76 10.37 -11.50
CA ALA A 544 -27.70 9.27 -11.73
C ALA A 544 -27.32 8.31 -12.89
N ASP A 545 -26.50 8.79 -13.83
CA ASP A 545 -25.94 7.99 -14.93
C ASP A 545 -24.86 6.98 -14.48
N ALA A 546 -24.38 7.08 -13.24
CA ALA A 546 -23.39 6.20 -12.63
C ALA A 546 -23.93 4.80 -12.29
N ARG A 547 -24.23 3.99 -13.32
CA ARG A 547 -24.71 2.59 -13.19
C ARG A 547 -23.77 1.64 -12.44
N ASN A 548 -22.58 2.10 -12.01
CA ASN A 548 -21.63 1.28 -11.29
C ASN A 548 -20.79 2.10 -10.30
N LEU A 549 -20.83 1.74 -9.00
CA LEU A 549 -19.95 2.31 -7.98
C LEU A 549 -18.46 1.99 -8.25
N ALA A 550 -18.18 1.03 -9.13
CA ALA A 550 -16.85 0.73 -9.69
C ALA A 550 -16.12 1.96 -10.27
N THR A 551 -16.84 3.01 -10.69
CA THR A 551 -16.25 4.22 -11.29
C THR A 551 -16.71 5.49 -10.57
N LEU A 552 -16.90 5.44 -9.25
CA LEU A 552 -17.32 6.59 -8.42
C LEU A 552 -16.55 7.88 -8.75
N ARG A 553 -15.22 7.80 -8.85
CA ARG A 553 -14.33 8.93 -9.13
C ARG A 553 -14.64 9.67 -10.44
N ASP A 554 -15.15 8.97 -11.45
CA ASP A 554 -15.39 9.53 -12.78
C ASP A 554 -16.84 9.98 -13.00
N ALA A 555 -17.75 9.72 -12.06
CA ALA A 555 -19.15 10.17 -12.08
C ALA A 555 -19.55 11.07 -10.87
N THR A 556 -18.68 11.23 -9.87
CA THR A 556 -18.92 12.06 -8.68
C THR A 556 -18.50 13.51 -8.89
N ARG A 557 -19.41 14.44 -8.54
CA ARG A 557 -19.07 15.85 -8.30
C ARG A 557 -18.62 15.99 -6.84
N ALA A 558 -17.57 16.77 -6.60
CA ALA A 558 -17.14 17.14 -5.26
C ALA A 558 -17.25 18.66 -5.04
N HIS A 559 -17.68 19.06 -3.84
CA HIS A 559 -17.60 20.44 -3.36
C HIS A 559 -16.72 20.47 -2.11
N LEU A 560 -15.56 21.12 -2.20
CA LEU A 560 -14.61 21.26 -1.10
C LEU A 560 -14.61 22.72 -0.61
N VAL A 561 -14.96 22.92 0.66
CA VAL A 561 -15.02 24.24 1.30
C VAL A 561 -14.21 24.25 2.59
N PHE A 562 -13.38 25.28 2.78
CA PHE A 562 -12.71 25.57 4.05
C PHE A 562 -12.43 27.08 4.17
N ALA A 563 -12.40 27.59 5.40
CA ALA A 563 -12.20 29.02 5.66
C ALA A 563 -11.14 29.29 6.74
N ASN A 564 -10.42 30.40 6.59
CA ASN A 564 -9.48 30.94 7.57
C ASN A 564 -8.42 29.94 8.08
N ALA A 565 -8.03 28.97 7.24
CA ALA A 565 -7.01 27.98 7.57
C ALA A 565 -5.65 28.67 7.63
N ARG A 566 -5.00 28.61 8.79
CA ARG A 566 -3.79 29.38 9.10
C ARG A 566 -2.56 28.74 8.45
N VAL A 567 -1.70 29.57 7.90
CA VAL A 567 -0.33 29.23 7.50
C VAL A 567 0.60 29.85 8.54
N PRO A 568 1.19 29.07 9.47
CA PRO A 568 2.02 29.62 10.55
C PRO A 568 3.32 30.28 10.04
N ASP A 569 3.87 29.78 8.93
CA ASP A 569 5.10 30.28 8.33
C ASP A 569 5.04 30.18 6.80
N LEU A 570 5.10 31.33 6.12
CA LEU A 570 5.05 31.41 4.65
C LEU A 570 6.26 30.74 3.96
N ARG A 571 7.36 30.47 4.68
CA ARG A 571 8.52 29.74 4.14
C ARG A 571 8.17 28.35 3.61
N ALA A 572 7.08 27.74 4.08
CA ALA A 572 6.59 26.47 3.56
C ALA A 572 6.28 26.50 2.05
N TYR A 573 5.85 27.65 1.51
CA TYR A 573 5.57 27.80 0.09
C TYR A 573 6.82 27.91 -0.79
N ASN A 574 8.03 28.04 -0.22
CA ASN A 574 9.24 28.18 -1.02
C ASN A 574 9.49 27.00 -1.97
N ARG A 575 8.98 25.78 -1.69
CA ARG A 575 9.07 24.64 -2.64
C ARG A 575 8.32 24.88 -3.97
N TYR A 576 7.39 25.83 -4.00
CA TYR A 576 6.57 26.18 -5.17
C TYR A 576 7.02 27.46 -5.87
N LEU A 577 8.04 28.16 -5.38
CA LEU A 577 8.48 29.47 -5.89
C LEU A 577 9.82 29.37 -6.65
N PRO A 578 10.13 30.32 -7.55
CA PRO A 578 11.45 30.42 -8.19
C PRO A 578 12.45 30.99 -7.16
N GLN A 579 12.96 30.13 -6.27
CA GLN A 579 13.58 30.54 -4.99
C GLN A 579 14.75 31.53 -5.09
N GLN A 580 15.42 31.63 -6.24
CA GLN A 580 16.50 32.60 -6.46
C GLN A 580 15.98 34.01 -6.79
N GLN A 581 14.77 34.10 -7.36
CA GLN A 581 14.12 35.35 -7.79
C GLN A 581 12.96 35.76 -6.89
N LEU A 582 12.29 34.81 -6.23
CA LEU A 582 11.13 35.04 -5.36
C LEU A 582 11.11 33.97 -4.25
N ARG A 583 11.20 34.40 -2.97
CA ARG A 583 11.07 33.51 -1.81
C ARG A 583 10.58 34.27 -0.57
N PHE A 584 9.96 33.56 0.36
CA PHE A 584 9.64 34.09 1.69
C PHE A 584 10.79 33.86 2.67
N ASP A 585 11.07 34.85 3.53
CA ASP A 585 11.83 34.71 4.79
C ASP A 585 10.90 34.44 6.01
N GLY A 586 9.58 34.47 5.78
CA GLY A 586 8.54 34.22 6.79
C GLY A 586 7.48 35.32 6.83
N GLY A 587 6.83 35.46 7.99
CA GLY A 587 5.49 36.04 8.09
C GLY A 587 4.44 34.93 8.08
N ASN A 588 3.18 35.28 8.28
CA ASN A 588 2.09 34.31 8.41
C ASN A 588 0.95 34.61 7.43
N GLY A 589 -0.02 33.70 7.33
CA GLY A 589 -1.17 33.88 6.45
C GLY A 589 -2.40 33.07 6.83
N VAL A 590 -3.44 33.27 6.02
CA VAL A 590 -4.72 32.56 6.05
C VAL A 590 -5.13 32.15 4.64
N LEU A 591 -5.71 30.97 4.52
CA LEU A 591 -6.17 30.37 3.28
C LEU A 591 -7.66 30.04 3.42
N SER A 592 -8.46 30.34 2.39
CA SER A 592 -9.85 29.89 2.28
C SER A 592 -10.10 29.39 0.87
N GLY A 593 -10.77 28.26 0.73
CA GLY A 593 -11.07 27.63 -0.56
C GLY A 593 -12.55 27.27 -0.69
N ASP A 594 -13.06 27.41 -1.91
CA ASP A 594 -14.37 26.94 -2.35
C ASP A 594 -14.18 26.37 -3.76
N LEU A 595 -14.16 25.04 -3.89
CA LEU A 595 -13.78 24.34 -5.12
C LEU A 595 -14.88 23.38 -5.57
N GLN A 596 -15.43 23.60 -6.77
CA GLN A 596 -16.41 22.73 -7.40
C GLN A 596 -15.73 21.87 -8.48
N ILE A 597 -15.59 20.59 -8.16
CA ILE A 597 -14.90 19.58 -8.98
C ILE A 597 -15.97 18.78 -9.72
N GLU A 598 -15.99 18.90 -11.04
CA GLU A 598 -16.84 18.12 -11.94
C GLU A 598 -16.26 16.72 -12.19
N PRO A 599 -17.13 15.73 -12.53
CA PRO A 599 -16.72 14.36 -12.77
C PRO A 599 -15.57 14.20 -13.80
N GLY A 600 -14.69 13.24 -13.48
CA GLY A 600 -13.36 13.06 -14.07
C GLY A 600 -12.23 13.80 -13.33
N GLY A 601 -12.56 14.76 -12.45
CA GLY A 601 -11.58 15.55 -11.70
C GLY A 601 -11.24 16.90 -12.33
N ARG A 602 -12.20 17.52 -13.03
CA ARG A 602 -12.04 18.83 -13.68
C ARG A 602 -12.60 19.92 -12.77
N ILE A 603 -11.87 21.01 -12.51
CA ILE A 603 -12.44 22.15 -11.80
C ILE A 603 -13.34 22.92 -12.77
N GLY A 604 -14.66 22.89 -12.51
CA GLY A 604 -15.62 23.69 -13.25
C GLY A 604 -15.51 25.16 -12.85
N LYS A 605 -15.60 25.43 -11.54
CA LYS A 605 -15.39 26.74 -10.91
C LYS A 605 -14.71 26.55 -9.56
N GLY A 606 -13.82 27.46 -9.20
CA GLY A 606 -13.22 27.50 -7.86
C GLY A 606 -12.73 28.89 -7.48
N GLY A 607 -12.73 29.18 -6.18
CA GLY A 607 -12.17 30.38 -5.59
C GLY A 607 -11.16 30.01 -4.49
N LEU A 608 -9.98 30.61 -4.53
CA LEU A 608 -8.97 30.50 -3.48
C LEU A 608 -8.59 31.91 -3.00
N ARG A 609 -8.87 32.20 -1.73
CA ARG A 609 -8.53 33.47 -1.08
C ARG A 609 -7.32 33.25 -0.17
N ILE A 610 -6.23 33.96 -0.47
CA ILE A 610 -4.96 33.93 0.27
C ILE A 610 -4.77 35.31 0.91
N GLY A 611 -4.62 35.36 2.23
CA GLY A 611 -4.15 36.55 2.94
C GLY A 611 -2.81 36.28 3.59
N ALA A 612 -1.85 37.18 3.46
CA ALA A 612 -0.57 37.16 4.16
C ALA A 612 -0.37 38.48 4.92
N ARG A 613 0.13 38.39 6.15
CA ARG A 613 0.32 39.55 7.04
C ARG A 613 1.77 39.65 7.51
N ALA A 614 2.31 40.87 7.46
CA ALA A 614 3.71 41.15 7.73
C ALA A 614 4.69 40.17 7.01
N ALA A 615 4.33 39.77 5.79
CA ALA A 615 5.11 38.89 4.94
C ALA A 615 6.48 39.51 4.68
N ARG A 616 7.54 38.72 4.89
CA ARG A 616 8.92 39.06 4.55
C ARG A 616 9.31 38.22 3.35
N LEU A 617 9.65 38.90 2.25
CA LEU A 617 9.83 38.32 0.93
C LEU A 617 11.09 38.92 0.30
N GLN A 618 11.89 38.15 -0.42
CA GLN A 618 12.79 38.73 -1.41
C GLN A 618 12.21 38.58 -2.81
N PHE A 619 12.31 39.64 -3.61
CA PHE A 619 12.04 39.60 -5.05
C PHE A 619 13.20 40.23 -5.82
N ALA A 620 13.76 39.52 -6.81
CA ALA A 620 14.92 39.93 -7.61
C ALA A 620 16.10 40.46 -6.77
N GLY A 621 16.27 39.93 -5.54
CA GLY A 621 17.27 40.35 -4.56
C GLY A 621 16.99 41.68 -3.83
N LEU A 622 15.80 42.27 -3.96
CA LEU A 622 15.30 43.32 -3.07
C LEU A 622 14.55 42.67 -1.91
N ALA A 623 14.75 43.18 -0.69
CA ALA A 623 13.95 42.79 0.47
C ALA A 623 12.64 43.59 0.52
N LEU A 624 11.52 42.89 0.67
CA LEU A 624 10.16 43.42 0.73
C LEU A 624 9.50 43.00 2.04
N ARG A 625 8.78 43.94 2.67
CA ARG A 625 7.93 43.66 3.84
C ARG A 625 6.56 44.30 3.67
N GLY A 626 5.48 43.57 3.92
CA GLY A 626 4.13 44.14 3.93
C GLY A 626 3.05 43.08 3.93
N ASP A 627 1.90 43.39 3.32
CA ASP A 627 0.72 42.55 3.31
C ASP A 627 0.34 42.14 1.86
N VAL A 628 -0.18 40.92 1.71
CA VAL A 628 -0.65 40.39 0.42
C VAL A 628 -2.06 39.85 0.57
N ASP A 629 -2.94 40.18 -0.37
CA ASP A 629 -4.31 39.67 -0.42
C ASP A 629 -4.62 39.25 -1.86
N ALA A 630 -4.78 37.95 -2.10
CA ALA A 630 -5.09 37.38 -3.41
C ALA A 630 -6.46 36.70 -3.42
N ASP A 631 -7.25 37.00 -4.44
CA ASP A 631 -8.49 36.31 -4.80
C ASP A 631 -8.26 35.64 -6.16
N LEU A 632 -8.02 34.33 -6.14
CA LEU A 632 -7.71 33.52 -7.31
C LEU A 632 -8.96 32.77 -7.77
N ARG A 633 -9.31 32.92 -9.05
CA ARG A 633 -10.49 32.32 -9.68
C ARG A 633 -10.05 31.19 -10.60
N LEU A 634 -10.17 29.96 -10.12
CA LEU A 634 -9.80 28.75 -10.83
C LEU A 634 -10.93 28.37 -11.79
N GLN A 635 -10.63 28.33 -13.09
CA GLN A 635 -11.60 28.03 -14.14
C GLN A 635 -11.05 26.96 -15.09
N ARG A 636 -11.92 26.06 -15.58
CA ARG A 636 -11.58 25.05 -16.60
C ARG A 636 -10.29 24.30 -16.29
N GLY A 637 -10.11 23.92 -15.02
CA GLY A 637 -8.90 23.27 -14.54
C GLY A 637 -8.96 21.74 -14.62
N ASP A 638 -7.80 21.09 -14.56
CA ASP A 638 -7.66 19.64 -14.50
C ASP A 638 -6.74 19.28 -13.31
N LEU A 639 -7.28 18.55 -12.33
CA LEU A 639 -6.56 18.15 -11.12
C LEU A 639 -5.53 17.03 -11.35
N ARG A 640 -5.67 16.23 -12.42
CA ARG A 640 -4.72 15.16 -12.80
C ARG A 640 -3.54 15.73 -13.60
N ALA A 641 -3.83 16.71 -14.46
CA ALA A 641 -2.81 17.44 -15.22
C ALA A 641 -2.18 18.59 -14.41
N GLU A 642 -2.76 18.94 -13.25
CA GLU A 642 -2.34 20.04 -12.36
C GLU A 642 -2.34 21.41 -13.06
N ASN A 643 -3.25 21.58 -14.04
CA ASN A 643 -3.31 22.74 -14.92
C ASN A 643 -4.58 23.57 -14.67
N PHE A 644 -4.42 24.88 -14.49
CA PHE A 644 -5.51 25.79 -14.12
C PHE A 644 -5.48 27.07 -14.95
N ARG A 645 -6.65 27.63 -15.28
CA ARG A 645 -6.76 29.03 -15.72
C ARG A 645 -7.11 29.90 -14.53
N LEU A 646 -6.44 31.05 -14.42
CA LEU A 646 -6.58 32.03 -13.35
C LEU A 646 -7.20 33.35 -13.84
N ASP A 647 -7.93 33.30 -14.96
CA ASP A 647 -8.54 34.47 -15.60
C ASP A 647 -9.47 35.22 -14.63
N ALA A 648 -9.38 36.55 -14.61
CA ALA A 648 -10.04 37.48 -13.70
C ALA A 648 -9.64 37.39 -12.21
N SER A 649 -8.57 36.68 -11.88
CA SER A 649 -7.97 36.72 -10.53
C SER A 649 -7.35 38.08 -10.22
N THR A 650 -7.34 38.47 -8.94
CA THR A 650 -6.72 39.72 -8.46
C THR A 650 -5.74 39.44 -7.32
N ILE A 651 -4.54 40.03 -7.38
CA ILE A 651 -3.57 40.05 -6.28
C ILE A 651 -3.35 41.50 -5.85
N GLN A 652 -3.45 41.78 -4.56
CA GLN A 652 -3.20 43.09 -3.97
C GLN A 652 -1.97 43.02 -3.07
N LEU A 653 -1.04 43.96 -3.28
CA LEU A 653 0.12 44.20 -2.43
C LEU A 653 -0.15 45.50 -1.67
N ARG A 654 -0.07 45.46 -0.34
CA ARG A 654 -0.42 46.59 0.56
C ARG A 654 0.67 46.80 1.59
N ASN A 655 0.83 48.03 2.05
CA ASN A 655 1.79 48.42 3.09
C ASN A 655 3.24 47.99 2.78
N ILE A 656 3.63 47.93 1.49
CA ILE A 656 4.92 47.41 1.07
C ILE A 656 6.03 48.42 1.41
N GLY A 657 7.02 47.94 2.17
CA GLY A 657 8.28 48.60 2.46
C GLY A 657 9.45 47.97 1.71
N PHE A 658 10.32 48.80 1.12
CA PHE A 658 11.56 48.40 0.43
C PHE A 658 12.58 49.55 0.40
N THR A 659 13.84 49.25 0.05
CA THR A 659 14.88 50.25 -0.18
C THR A 659 15.11 50.44 -1.68
N GLY A 660 15.17 51.70 -2.15
CA GLY A 660 15.37 52.05 -3.56
C GLY A 660 16.84 52.21 -3.99
N PRO A 661 17.10 52.57 -5.27
CA PRO A 661 18.46 52.71 -5.83
C PRO A 661 19.30 53.81 -5.15
N ASP A 662 18.62 54.82 -4.62
CA ASP A 662 19.16 55.96 -3.90
C ASP A 662 19.64 55.63 -2.47
N GLY A 663 19.30 54.43 -1.98
CA GLY A 663 19.44 54.01 -0.59
C GLY A 663 18.29 54.46 0.30
N GLN A 664 17.27 55.14 -0.24
CA GLN A 664 16.13 55.62 0.53
C GLN A 664 15.12 54.50 0.75
N ARG A 665 14.70 54.34 2.00
CA ARG A 665 13.60 53.47 2.38
C ARG A 665 12.27 54.11 1.97
N ARG A 666 11.41 53.32 1.33
CA ARG A 666 10.05 53.67 0.93
C ARG A 666 9.09 52.70 1.60
N ASP A 667 8.07 53.21 2.28
CA ASP A 667 7.02 52.42 2.94
C ASP A 667 5.63 52.83 2.43
N GLY A 668 4.65 51.94 2.57
CA GLY A 668 3.29 52.19 2.10
C GLY A 668 3.13 52.18 0.57
N TRP A 669 4.05 51.53 -0.15
CA TRP A 669 3.84 51.23 -1.57
C TRP A 669 2.73 50.18 -1.72
N TRP A 670 2.00 50.23 -2.83
CA TRP A 670 0.92 49.29 -3.13
C TRP A 670 0.83 48.99 -4.62
N ALA A 671 0.29 47.80 -4.92
CA ALA A 671 -0.04 47.39 -6.28
C ALA A 671 -1.32 46.54 -6.30
N ARG A 672 -2.11 46.67 -7.36
CA ARG A 672 -3.23 45.79 -7.68
C ARG A 672 -2.98 45.14 -9.04
N ILE A 673 -2.63 43.86 -9.01
CA ILE A 673 -2.38 43.02 -10.19
C ILE A 673 -3.70 42.31 -10.54
N VAL A 674 -4.09 42.36 -11.81
CA VAL A 674 -5.20 41.59 -12.38
C VAL A 674 -4.63 40.63 -13.42
N LEU A 675 -5.03 39.37 -13.34
CA LEU A 675 -4.62 38.28 -14.23
C LEU A 675 -5.72 38.11 -15.28
N GLU A 676 -5.43 38.42 -16.55
CA GLU A 676 -6.47 38.58 -17.57
C GLU A 676 -6.67 37.33 -18.43
N ASP A 677 -5.57 36.75 -18.87
CA ASP A 677 -5.49 35.49 -19.61
C ASP A 677 -4.23 34.81 -19.07
N THR A 678 -4.39 33.90 -18.10
CA THR A 678 -3.25 33.35 -17.35
C THR A 678 -3.48 31.88 -17.00
N ARG A 679 -2.44 31.08 -17.24
CA ARG A 679 -2.40 29.63 -17.03
C ARG A 679 -1.36 29.34 -15.96
N MET A 680 -1.68 28.41 -15.07
CA MET A 680 -0.77 27.91 -14.04
C MET A 680 -0.66 26.39 -14.13
N GLN A 681 0.57 25.90 -14.03
CA GLN A 681 0.93 24.49 -13.91
C GLN A 681 1.45 24.29 -12.48
N TRP A 682 0.68 23.61 -11.63
CA TRP A 682 1.00 23.45 -10.19
C TRP A 682 2.00 22.32 -9.91
N ARG A 683 2.20 21.42 -10.89
CA ARG A 683 3.23 20.38 -10.86
C ARG A 683 4.62 21.00 -10.70
N GLN A 684 5.48 20.43 -9.86
CA GLN A 684 6.87 20.90 -9.75
C GLN A 684 7.69 20.46 -10.98
N PRO A 685 8.50 21.34 -11.60
CA PRO A 685 8.67 22.77 -11.30
C PRO A 685 7.46 23.61 -11.76
N VAL A 686 6.95 24.44 -10.84
CA VAL A 686 5.75 25.26 -11.08
C VAL A 686 5.98 26.20 -12.26
N GLY A 687 4.94 26.38 -13.08
CA GLY A 687 4.93 27.28 -14.22
C GLY A 687 3.73 28.22 -14.24
N VAL A 688 3.92 29.46 -14.66
CA VAL A 688 2.85 30.46 -14.87
C VAL A 688 3.11 31.22 -16.17
N ASP A 689 2.11 31.27 -17.05
CA ASP A 689 2.19 31.99 -18.33
C ASP A 689 0.93 32.82 -18.55
N GLY A 690 1.06 34.11 -18.86
CA GLY A 690 -0.10 34.94 -19.14
C GLY A 690 0.13 36.45 -19.30
N ARG A 691 -0.98 37.17 -19.46
CA ARG A 691 -1.06 38.64 -19.45
C ARG A 691 -1.57 39.16 -18.11
N VAL A 692 -0.87 40.17 -17.61
CA VAL A 692 -1.20 40.88 -16.37
C VAL A 692 -1.41 42.38 -16.64
N ARG A 693 -2.34 42.97 -15.90
CA ARG A 693 -2.52 44.43 -15.80
C ARG A 693 -2.36 44.84 -14.35
N ILE A 694 -1.48 45.80 -14.09
CA ILE A 694 -1.12 46.24 -12.75
C ILE A 694 -1.46 47.74 -12.60
N GLN A 695 -2.15 48.11 -11.54
CA GLN A 695 -2.21 49.48 -11.05
C GLN A 695 -1.22 49.60 -9.91
N VAL A 696 -0.33 50.59 -9.93
CA VAL A 696 0.68 50.81 -8.88
C VAL A 696 0.61 52.23 -8.34
N ARG A 697 1.02 52.41 -7.08
CA ARG A 697 1.17 53.73 -6.44
C ARG A 697 2.05 54.67 -7.28
N ASP A 698 3.14 54.12 -7.81
CA ASP A 698 4.22 54.81 -8.51
C ASP A 698 5.19 53.77 -9.14
N LEU A 699 6.20 54.23 -9.90
CA LEU A 699 7.23 53.37 -10.50
C LEU A 699 8.50 53.19 -9.64
N ALA A 700 8.51 53.59 -8.37
CA ALA A 700 9.71 53.50 -7.51
C ALA A 700 10.26 52.06 -7.44
N PHE A 701 9.37 51.08 -7.35
CA PHE A 701 9.74 49.66 -7.31
C PHE A 701 10.30 49.15 -8.65
N LEU A 702 9.76 49.60 -9.79
CA LEU A 702 10.27 49.21 -11.11
C LEU A 702 11.69 49.75 -11.33
N MET A 703 11.96 50.99 -10.91
CA MET A 703 13.31 51.57 -10.98
C MET A 703 14.33 50.80 -10.13
N ALA A 704 13.94 50.32 -8.94
CA ALA A 704 14.79 49.51 -8.05
C ALA A 704 15.19 48.13 -8.62
N LEU A 705 14.53 47.65 -9.68
CA LEU A 705 14.87 46.39 -10.35
C LEU A 705 15.97 46.56 -11.41
N TYR A 706 15.99 47.71 -12.10
CA TYR A 706 16.90 47.99 -13.23
C TYR A 706 18.18 48.71 -12.82
N ALA A 707 18.09 49.66 -11.88
CA ALA A 707 19.23 50.39 -11.35
C ALA A 707 19.33 50.17 -9.84
N ARG A 708 20.56 49.98 -9.34
CA ARG A 708 20.85 49.75 -7.91
C ARG A 708 21.88 50.73 -7.34
N ASP A 709 22.29 51.67 -8.17
CA ASP A 709 23.39 52.59 -8.00
C ASP A 709 22.93 54.01 -8.39
N ARG A 710 23.77 55.01 -8.11
CA ARG A 710 23.42 56.42 -8.29
C ARG A 710 23.60 56.96 -9.72
N SER A 711 23.81 56.11 -10.73
CA SER A 711 23.98 56.55 -12.14
C SER A 711 22.70 56.99 -12.85
N ILE A 712 21.53 56.90 -12.19
CA ILE A 712 20.24 57.28 -12.77
C ILE A 712 20.18 58.78 -13.10
N PRO A 713 19.83 59.20 -14.33
CA PRO A 713 19.66 60.61 -14.67
C PRO A 713 18.64 61.33 -13.77
N ASN A 714 18.97 62.54 -13.30
CA ASN A 714 18.16 63.30 -12.33
C ASN A 714 16.69 63.52 -12.74
N TRP A 715 16.38 63.55 -14.04
CA TRP A 715 14.99 63.65 -14.51
C TRP A 715 14.22 62.33 -14.39
N MET A 716 14.89 61.18 -14.51
CA MET A 716 14.28 59.86 -14.30
C MET A 716 13.96 59.61 -12.83
N LEU A 717 14.71 60.20 -11.89
CA LEU A 717 14.33 60.17 -10.47
C LEU A 717 12.94 60.79 -10.25
N ARG A 718 12.49 61.75 -11.07
CA ARG A 718 11.13 62.32 -10.96
C ARG A 718 10.02 61.37 -11.41
N LEU A 719 10.33 60.27 -12.12
CA LEU A 719 9.36 59.22 -12.46
C LEU A 719 8.87 58.46 -11.21
N VAL A 720 9.71 58.41 -10.17
CA VAL A 720 9.42 57.81 -8.86
C VAL A 720 8.25 58.52 -8.18
N ASP A 721 8.15 59.84 -8.32
CA ASP A 721 7.14 60.67 -7.64
C ASP A 721 6.03 61.17 -8.59
N ALA A 722 6.00 60.67 -9.83
CA ALA A 722 5.07 61.11 -10.87
C ALA A 722 3.62 60.62 -10.69
N GLY A 723 3.32 59.94 -9.57
CA GLY A 723 2.00 59.45 -9.19
C GLY A 723 1.63 58.10 -9.79
N GLN A 724 0.35 57.72 -9.62
CA GLN A 724 -0.16 56.41 -10.00
C GLN A 724 0.10 56.09 -11.47
N ALA A 725 0.37 54.81 -11.73
CA ALA A 725 0.67 54.31 -13.07
C ALA A 725 -0.18 53.06 -13.38
N GLN A 726 -0.63 52.96 -14.63
CA GLN A 726 -1.20 51.73 -15.16
C GLN A 726 -0.14 51.01 -16.00
N VAL A 727 0.06 49.75 -15.69
CA VAL A 727 1.05 48.85 -16.31
C VAL A 727 0.34 47.67 -16.96
N THR A 728 0.79 47.25 -18.13
CA THR A 728 0.40 45.99 -18.78
C THR A 728 1.64 45.23 -19.21
N GLY A 729 1.62 43.90 -19.18
CA GLY A 729 2.73 43.08 -19.68
C GLY A 729 2.41 41.60 -19.78
N ARG A 730 3.31 40.84 -20.40
CA ARG A 730 3.33 39.37 -20.35
C ARG A 730 4.27 38.91 -19.25
N VAL A 731 3.87 37.87 -18.52
CA VAL A 731 4.70 37.19 -17.53
C VAL A 731 4.78 35.72 -17.92
N HIS A 732 6.00 35.20 -17.94
CA HIS A 732 6.29 33.79 -18.11
C HIS A 732 7.29 33.36 -17.03
N TRP A 733 6.90 32.41 -16.21
CA TRP A 733 7.75 31.79 -15.19
C TRP A 733 7.73 30.28 -15.39
N GLN A 734 8.92 29.68 -15.42
CA GLN A 734 9.11 28.24 -15.41
C GLN A 734 10.38 27.90 -14.64
N GLY A 735 10.27 27.07 -13.59
CA GLY A 735 11.43 26.68 -12.77
C GLY A 735 12.08 27.86 -12.05
N ASP A 736 13.35 28.13 -12.35
CA ASP A 736 14.14 29.25 -11.82
C ASP A 736 14.15 30.48 -12.76
N THR A 737 13.42 30.42 -13.87
CA THR A 737 13.43 31.47 -14.90
C THR A 737 12.15 32.28 -14.83
N VAL A 738 12.27 33.60 -14.67
CA VAL A 738 11.15 34.55 -14.66
C VAL A 738 11.39 35.61 -15.73
N ILE A 739 10.49 35.69 -16.70
CA ILE A 739 10.50 36.64 -17.80
C ILE A 739 9.28 37.55 -17.65
N VAL A 740 9.51 38.86 -17.74
CA VAL A 740 8.47 39.89 -17.86
C VAL A 740 8.75 40.62 -19.17
N ASP A 741 7.87 40.49 -20.15
CA ASP A 741 8.09 40.97 -21.51
C ASP A 741 6.96 41.90 -21.98
N ARG A 742 7.28 42.82 -22.88
CA ARG A 742 6.36 43.86 -23.37
C ARG A 742 5.65 44.59 -22.22
N LEU A 743 6.39 44.91 -21.15
CA LEU A 743 5.88 45.72 -20.05
C LEU A 743 5.75 47.16 -20.52
N GLN A 744 4.55 47.74 -20.41
CA GLN A 744 4.27 49.12 -20.75
C GLN A 744 3.60 49.79 -19.55
N ALA A 745 4.25 50.79 -18.97
CA ALA A 745 3.75 51.59 -17.86
C ALA A 745 3.56 53.04 -18.31
N ARG A 746 2.37 53.61 -18.10
CA ARG A 746 2.09 55.00 -18.52
C ARG A 746 1.16 55.73 -17.55
N ASN A 747 1.30 57.06 -17.53
CA ASN A 747 0.31 57.97 -16.98
C ASN A 747 0.30 59.28 -17.81
N GLN A 748 -0.30 60.36 -17.28
CA GLN A 748 -0.39 61.66 -17.97
C GLN A 748 0.96 62.36 -18.23
N ARG A 749 2.05 61.94 -17.56
CA ARG A 749 3.35 62.64 -17.56
C ARG A 749 4.47 61.86 -18.23
N PHE A 750 4.38 60.52 -18.24
CA PHE A 750 5.45 59.64 -18.72
C PHE A 750 4.93 58.38 -19.44
N GLN A 751 5.84 57.78 -20.20
CA GLN A 751 5.76 56.40 -20.68
C GLN A 751 7.06 55.66 -20.33
N VAL A 752 6.96 54.42 -19.88
CA VAL A 752 8.08 53.50 -19.65
C VAL A 752 7.76 52.15 -20.29
N ASP A 753 8.59 51.72 -21.24
CA ASP A 753 8.51 50.40 -21.87
C ASP A 753 9.68 49.55 -21.39
N ALA A 754 9.46 48.29 -21.02
CA ALA A 754 10.52 47.44 -20.46
C ALA A 754 10.36 45.93 -20.77
N ARG A 755 11.49 45.21 -20.70
CA ARG A 755 11.59 43.75 -20.84
C ARG A 755 12.69 43.22 -19.92
N LEU A 756 12.40 42.21 -19.11
CA LEU A 756 13.28 41.66 -18.07
C LEU A 756 13.29 40.14 -18.10
N ARG A 757 14.48 39.53 -18.06
CA ARG A 757 14.71 38.11 -17.78
C ARG A 757 15.56 37.98 -16.51
N LEU A 758 15.06 37.18 -15.59
CA LEU A 758 15.74 36.76 -14.36
C LEU A 758 15.96 35.24 -14.47
N GLN A 759 17.21 34.78 -14.39
CA GLN A 759 17.56 33.35 -14.46
C GLN A 759 18.75 33.08 -13.56
N GLY A 760 18.62 32.18 -12.59
CA GLY A 760 19.50 32.13 -11.43
C GLY A 760 19.78 33.53 -10.83
N SER A 761 21.06 33.85 -10.63
CA SER A 761 21.54 35.18 -10.23
C SER A 761 21.69 36.17 -11.40
N GLN A 762 21.62 35.70 -12.65
CA GLN A 762 21.74 36.54 -13.84
C GLN A 762 20.45 37.33 -14.10
N ARG A 763 20.64 38.56 -14.56
CA ARG A 763 19.58 39.50 -14.91
C ARG A 763 19.93 40.14 -16.24
N SER A 764 18.99 40.15 -17.17
CA SER A 764 19.15 40.80 -18.47
C SER A 764 17.85 41.42 -18.95
N GLY A 765 17.95 42.47 -19.75
CA GLY A 765 16.76 43.20 -20.20
C GLY A 765 17.07 44.56 -20.79
N SER A 766 16.01 45.29 -21.11
CA SER A 766 16.07 46.69 -21.48
C SER A 766 14.86 47.46 -20.95
N LEU A 767 15.05 48.74 -20.65
CA LEU A 767 14.00 49.67 -20.27
C LEU A 767 14.20 50.98 -21.02
N LEU A 768 13.13 51.56 -21.55
CA LEU A 768 13.05 52.87 -22.17
C LEU A 768 12.11 53.74 -21.33
N ALA A 769 12.60 54.87 -20.83
CA ALA A 769 11.79 55.88 -20.15
C ALA A 769 11.64 57.13 -21.02
N ARG A 770 10.45 57.76 -20.97
CA ARG A 770 10.10 58.97 -21.72
C ARG A 770 9.33 59.95 -20.84
N TRP A 771 9.75 61.21 -20.82
CA TRP A 771 9.06 62.33 -20.16
C TRP A 771 9.04 63.53 -21.09
N GLY A 772 7.90 63.79 -21.73
CA GLY A 772 7.78 64.81 -22.79
C GLY A 772 8.77 64.55 -23.92
N MET A 773 9.70 65.50 -24.15
CA MET A 773 10.78 65.37 -25.14
C MET A 773 11.97 64.53 -24.65
N LEU A 774 12.13 64.32 -23.35
CA LEU A 774 13.25 63.57 -22.79
C LEU A 774 13.03 62.07 -22.97
N SER A 775 14.08 61.36 -23.38
CA SER A 775 14.11 59.90 -23.38
C SER A 775 15.48 59.39 -22.94
N ALA A 776 15.49 58.25 -22.27
CA ALA A 776 16.68 57.49 -21.93
C ALA A 776 16.33 56.01 -21.91
N ALA A 777 17.25 55.18 -22.38
CA ALA A 777 17.14 53.74 -22.26
C ALA A 777 18.30 53.19 -21.43
N VAL A 778 18.06 52.04 -20.81
CA VAL A 778 19.06 51.29 -20.06
C VAL A 778 19.01 49.83 -20.46
N GLY A 779 20.16 49.30 -20.87
CA GLY A 779 20.41 47.86 -21.00
C GLY A 779 20.85 47.28 -19.67
N LEU A 780 20.34 46.11 -19.33
CA LEU A 780 20.83 45.33 -18.19
C LEU A 780 21.51 44.07 -18.72
N ARG A 781 22.78 43.87 -18.34
CA ARG A 781 23.53 42.62 -18.55
C ARG A 781 24.31 42.31 -17.27
N GLY A 782 23.80 41.41 -16.44
CA GLY A 782 24.40 41.06 -15.16
C GLY A 782 24.02 42.07 -14.06
N GLN A 783 24.98 42.87 -13.59
CA GLN A 783 24.77 43.83 -12.49
C GLN A 783 24.99 45.31 -12.86
N THR A 784 25.62 45.58 -14.02
CA THR A 784 25.92 46.94 -14.48
C THR A 784 24.86 47.44 -15.47
N PRO A 785 24.30 48.64 -15.28
CA PRO A 785 23.43 49.29 -16.27
C PRO A 785 24.25 49.91 -17.42
N GLU A 786 23.81 49.69 -18.66
CA GLU A 786 24.36 50.29 -19.88
C GLU A 786 23.41 51.41 -20.34
N TRP A 787 23.80 52.68 -20.19
CA TRP A 787 22.92 53.83 -20.43
C TRP A 787 23.00 54.38 -21.85
N HIS A 788 21.84 54.58 -22.49
CA HIS A 788 21.71 55.17 -23.83
C HIS A 788 20.80 56.40 -23.78
N LEU A 789 21.38 57.59 -23.97
CA LEU A 789 20.66 58.88 -23.90
C LEU A 789 20.38 59.49 -25.29
N LEU A 790 21.11 59.06 -26.32
CA LEU A 790 20.94 59.45 -27.71
C LEU A 790 20.29 58.28 -28.48
N ARG A 791 19.28 58.57 -29.31
CA ARG A 791 18.49 57.56 -30.06
C ARG A 791 18.00 56.39 -29.19
N ALA A 792 17.59 56.71 -27.96
CA ALA A 792 17.14 55.74 -26.97
C ALA A 792 15.91 54.92 -27.41
N PRO A 793 14.88 55.51 -28.07
CA PRO A 793 13.77 54.74 -28.63
C PRO A 793 14.21 53.72 -29.69
N GLU A 794 15.08 54.13 -30.62
CA GLU A 794 15.58 53.29 -31.71
C GLU A 794 16.43 52.14 -31.17
N TRP A 795 17.31 52.43 -30.19
CA TRP A 795 18.09 51.40 -29.49
C TRP A 795 17.21 50.38 -28.78
N TYR A 796 16.12 50.82 -28.14
CA TYR A 796 15.18 49.93 -27.44
C TYR A 796 14.36 49.07 -28.41
N GLN A 797 13.96 49.63 -29.56
CA GLN A 797 13.28 48.90 -30.64
C GLN A 797 14.18 47.85 -31.31
N ALA A 798 15.50 48.07 -31.33
CA ALA A 798 16.47 47.09 -31.81
C ALA A 798 16.72 45.91 -30.85
N GLN A 799 16.20 45.95 -29.61
CA GLN A 799 16.34 44.83 -28.68
C GLN A 799 15.29 43.74 -28.96
N PRO A 800 15.65 42.45 -28.94
CA PRO A 800 14.71 41.35 -29.21
C PRO A 800 13.65 41.21 -28.11
N ASP A 801 12.45 40.79 -28.49
CA ASP A 801 11.38 40.39 -27.55
C ASP A 801 11.78 39.12 -26.78
N LEU A 802 11.48 39.08 -25.49
CA LEU A 802 11.90 37.98 -24.61
C LEU A 802 10.94 36.78 -24.66
N LEU A 803 9.70 37.00 -25.11
CA LEU A 803 8.66 36.01 -25.38
C LEU A 803 8.14 36.23 -26.80
N ARG A 804 7.81 35.15 -27.52
CA ARG A 804 7.22 35.24 -28.87
C ARG A 804 5.70 35.52 -28.85
#